data_AF-A0A928PD45-F1
#
_entry.id   AF-A0A928PD45-F1
#
_cell.length_a   1.000
_cell.length_b   1.000
_cell.length_c   1.000
_cell.angle_alpha   90.00
_cell.angle_beta   90.00
_cell.angle_gamma   90.00
#
_symmetry.space_group_name_H-M   'P 1'
#
loop_
_entity.id
_entity.type
_entity.pdbx_description
1 polymer ?
#
loop_
_entity_poly.entity_id
_entity_poly.type
_entity_poly.pdbx_seq_one_letter_code
_entity_poly.pdbx_strand_id
1 'polypeptide(L)'
;MKIKKIISLVLAMATISGGLVNSSTAAVTSKDYSKEELDSSSYDVRKYTDYFWEGNIVYNEIVFPIRDSSGKLKPFELMYDATEIISVKSYRLDVTYQEGEDYLLLDGDLYIRPAGTIPVQPYSFIHPATAPNGYGADEFSPYYPHADGVGYEYWTGGQDVCEKALAVTYIHNDTWKAPIPESQESRLPGIMKKLMNREAATIVVAGDSVSTGAMGSGFLGMPPFADAYPEMTANALREKFGNVNIKLVNSAIGGTMSHFDETKMNNTIINHSPDLVIINFGMNDSSCDRVGIPGEEFKANIKQQIDYIKEKLPTCEVLLVSSLYGNRYTFPAERYEEHAALLHVIADEYEGVGVADPQKIEKYLIEETGKDFVDFMADNMVHPGDLGMRLMTQTILAALDVGDIPAYRKLLIDQMTKYADPDNHIDDGKKDELLDIIDKARDDIADIDIEWDINEIITEAYEKLDFILGRCAFEDHVFKHTIIDPTCKEDGFVHSICEICGYEYDHDFMNALGGEHIMDNGRLTTSPTYKISGIKTYTCAKCGYEEYESIPMYSDPPVLENKGMLHINNSYNYMEGQGRPYADGSGFVEFDFCPLSIDVDGTPYVGVWFTRYAVTACYNFRKQQVEIIETSLPYGAGSPFITAKYDWAPDNGEYDYNWKKFTVKISGATHTVEIYIDGELILSDTNPLYTATNEVPLVYSVGEYYMDNVKVGSGDYDPATGTGGTILGSWDLDSEESLNSFWNKWGNSYSKITYVHPDAANVSTGKSIHSHVASYYNTVEKTCAQSGYQEFICDICSELVRLNHKAPSEENGHKLINKHLMLAPTAQTSGRFSYECEHCFMTFIEKIPMGYGVDGMPVIIGDVNVNGKIDVSDIIYLKRFLAGAEISIDINRGDLNADGKITAVDCTLLQRKFVGSAA
;
A
#
# COMPACT_ATOMS: atom_id res chain seq x y z
N MET A 1 19.18 17.07 32.09
CA MET A 1 20.39 17.90 31.76
C MET A 1 21.75 17.31 32.22
N LYS A 2 21.86 16.01 32.54
CA LYS A 2 23.16 15.34 32.80
C LYS A 2 23.54 14.22 31.81
N ILE A 3 22.65 13.86 30.88
CA ILE A 3 22.82 12.74 29.93
C ILE A 3 23.58 13.15 28.65
N LYS A 4 23.51 14.43 28.23
CA LYS A 4 24.24 14.97 27.05
C LYS A 4 25.78 14.96 27.15
N LYS A 5 26.38 14.56 28.29
CA LYS A 5 27.84 14.47 28.44
C LYS A 5 28.41 13.05 28.35
N ILE A 6 27.57 12.01 28.39
CA ILE A 6 28.02 10.61 28.39
C ILE A 6 28.04 10.04 26.96
N ILE A 7 27.03 10.37 26.14
CA ILE A 7 26.97 9.94 24.72
C ILE A 7 28.09 10.57 23.88
N SER A 8 28.44 11.84 24.12
CA SER A 8 29.62 12.47 23.47
C SER A 8 30.97 11.92 23.96
N LEU A 9 31.02 11.19 25.08
CA LEU A 9 32.25 10.59 25.60
C LEU A 9 32.49 9.18 25.03
N VAL A 10 31.42 8.46 24.65
CA VAL A 10 31.50 7.12 24.06
C VAL A 10 31.85 7.17 22.57
N LEU A 11 31.37 8.16 21.81
CA LEU A 11 31.84 8.38 20.44
C LEU A 11 33.27 8.95 20.37
N ALA A 12 33.74 9.66 21.41
CA ALA A 12 35.10 10.21 21.43
C ALA A 12 36.18 9.18 21.83
N MET A 13 35.83 8.08 22.50
CA MET A 13 36.79 7.05 22.94
C MET A 13 37.03 5.93 21.91
N ALA A 14 36.28 5.87 20.80
CA ALA A 14 36.61 4.99 19.67
C ALA A 14 37.76 5.54 18.80
N THR A 15 38.18 6.78 19.02
CA THR A 15 39.38 7.36 18.42
C THR A 15 40.53 7.39 19.42
N ILE A 16 41.55 6.56 19.15
CA ILE A 16 42.94 6.57 19.67
C ILE A 16 43.23 5.61 20.84
N SER A 17 43.58 4.36 20.50
CA SER A 17 44.85 3.65 20.83
C SER A 17 44.64 2.13 20.85
N GLY A 18 45.40 1.25 20.19
CA GLY A 18 46.45 1.33 19.17
C GLY A 18 46.68 -0.12 18.70
N GLY A 19 46.61 -0.39 17.39
CA GLY A 19 47.85 -0.70 16.67
C GLY A 19 48.06 -2.19 16.40
N LEU A 20 47.29 -2.75 15.47
CA LEU A 20 47.81 -3.69 14.49
C LEU A 20 47.06 -3.45 13.17
N VAL A 21 47.85 -3.10 12.17
CA VAL A 21 47.45 -2.58 10.87
C VAL A 21 46.68 -3.64 10.08
N ASN A 22 45.45 -3.32 9.71
CA ASN A 22 44.92 -3.54 8.38
C ASN A 22 43.89 -2.43 8.09
N SER A 23 44.41 -1.24 7.76
CA SER A 23 43.60 -0.18 7.17
C SER A 23 43.24 -0.59 5.74
N SER A 24 42.04 -1.12 5.54
CA SER A 24 41.32 -0.90 4.28
C SER A 24 40.17 0.06 4.58
N THR A 25 40.44 1.36 4.55
CA THR A 25 39.42 2.39 4.33
C THR A 25 39.06 2.34 2.85
N ALA A 26 38.41 1.26 2.42
CA ALA A 26 37.82 1.22 1.09
C ALA A 26 36.66 2.22 1.07
N ALA A 27 36.58 3.06 0.04
CA ALA A 27 35.41 3.90 -0.19
C ALA A 27 34.20 2.99 -0.40
N VAL A 28 33.04 3.40 0.13
CA VAL A 28 31.76 2.71 -0.11
C VAL A 28 31.39 2.86 -1.59
N THR A 29 30.95 1.78 -2.20
CA THR A 29 30.58 1.69 -3.62
C THR A 29 29.30 0.90 -3.81
N SER A 30 28.76 0.86 -5.03
CA SER A 30 27.57 0.05 -5.36
C SER A 30 27.72 -1.44 -5.06
N LYS A 31 28.96 -1.96 -4.98
CA LYS A 31 29.23 -3.37 -4.65
C LYS A 31 28.96 -3.72 -3.19
N ASP A 32 28.86 -2.72 -2.34
CA ASP A 32 28.59 -2.89 -0.91
C ASP A 32 27.08 -3.00 -0.62
N TYR A 33 26.23 -2.85 -1.65
CA TYR A 33 24.78 -2.88 -1.56
C TYR A 33 24.17 -3.97 -2.47
N SER A 34 23.03 -4.50 -2.05
CA SER A 34 22.21 -5.36 -2.89
C SER A 34 21.53 -4.57 -4.01
N LYS A 35 21.09 -5.29 -5.06
CA LYS A 35 20.31 -4.66 -6.14
C LYS A 35 19.01 -4.02 -5.66
N GLU A 36 18.41 -4.58 -4.61
CA GLU A 36 17.14 -4.15 -4.06
C GLU A 36 17.30 -2.87 -3.23
N GLU A 37 18.40 -2.74 -2.49
CA GLU A 37 18.79 -1.50 -1.83
C GLU A 37 19.04 -0.39 -2.86
N LEU A 38 19.73 -0.69 -3.97
CA LEU A 38 20.03 0.30 -5.01
C LEU A 38 18.85 0.64 -5.93
N ASP A 39 17.75 -0.11 -5.88
CA ASP A 39 16.61 0.11 -6.77
C ASP A 39 15.86 1.39 -6.40
N SER A 40 15.76 2.31 -7.35
CA SER A 40 15.00 3.55 -7.21
C SER A 40 13.99 3.73 -8.35
N SER A 41 13.53 2.62 -8.94
CA SER A 41 12.65 2.61 -10.11
C SER A 41 11.18 2.93 -9.81
N SER A 42 10.78 2.97 -8.55
CA SER A 42 9.45 3.36 -8.09
C SER A 42 9.50 4.21 -6.83
N TYR A 43 8.38 4.84 -6.48
CA TYR A 43 8.20 5.44 -5.16
C TYR A 43 8.22 4.34 -4.08
N ASP A 44 9.00 4.58 -3.03
CA ASP A 44 9.10 3.75 -1.83
C ASP A 44 9.23 4.71 -0.65
N VAL A 45 8.30 4.64 0.30
CA VAL A 45 8.24 5.61 1.39
C VAL A 45 9.46 5.52 2.32
N ARG A 46 10.05 4.33 2.53
CA ARG A 46 11.30 4.21 3.32
C ARG A 46 12.43 4.96 2.63
N LYS A 47 12.69 4.64 1.35
CA LYS A 47 13.79 5.26 0.59
C LYS A 47 13.60 6.78 0.41
N TYR A 48 12.36 7.24 0.31
CA TYR A 48 12.06 8.67 0.19
C TYR A 48 12.20 9.41 1.53
N THR A 49 12.06 8.70 2.65
CA THR A 49 12.17 9.25 4.01
C THR A 49 13.47 8.93 4.72
N ASP A 50 14.38 8.17 4.11
CA ASP A 50 15.78 8.07 4.52
C ASP A 50 16.39 9.48 4.61
N TYR A 51 16.92 9.80 5.79
CA TYR A 51 17.40 11.14 6.08
C TYR A 51 18.56 11.52 5.18
N PHE A 52 18.46 12.69 4.53
CA PHE A 52 19.55 13.19 3.69
C PHE A 52 20.88 13.35 4.44
N TRP A 53 20.86 13.52 5.76
CA TRP A 53 22.05 13.65 6.61
C TRP A 53 22.58 12.32 7.16
N GLU A 54 22.04 11.17 6.73
CA GLU A 54 22.47 9.84 7.13
C GLU A 54 22.71 8.92 5.92
N GLY A 55 23.52 7.89 6.12
CA GLY A 55 23.81 6.90 5.09
C GLY A 55 24.78 7.40 4.00
N ASN A 56 24.85 6.63 2.91
CA ASN A 56 25.73 6.89 1.77
C ASN A 56 24.98 6.87 0.43
N ILE A 57 23.67 6.63 0.41
CA ILE A 57 22.84 6.59 -0.80
C ILE A 57 21.87 7.76 -0.74
N VAL A 58 21.82 8.54 -1.80
CA VAL A 58 20.74 9.50 -2.03
C VAL A 58 19.86 8.97 -3.16
N TYR A 59 18.60 8.69 -2.85
CA TYR A 59 17.62 8.22 -3.82
C TYR A 59 16.94 9.38 -4.55
N ASN A 60 16.77 9.27 -5.86
CA ASN A 60 15.91 10.11 -6.70
C ASN A 60 15.99 11.61 -6.35
N GLU A 61 17.21 12.13 -6.19
CA GLU A 61 17.43 13.57 -6.04
C GLU A 61 17.01 14.29 -7.33
N ILE A 62 16.25 15.37 -7.19
CA ILE A 62 15.73 16.09 -8.34
C ILE A 62 16.78 17.10 -8.84
N VAL A 63 16.95 17.12 -10.17
CA VAL A 63 17.78 18.09 -10.89
C VAL A 63 17.02 18.59 -12.11
N PHE A 64 16.91 19.90 -12.29
CA PHE A 64 16.29 20.52 -13.46
C PHE A 64 17.33 20.91 -14.52
N PRO A 65 17.40 20.22 -15.68
CA PRO A 65 18.41 20.50 -16.71
C PRO A 65 18.24 21.87 -17.36
N ILE A 66 18.93 22.89 -16.86
CA ILE A 66 18.88 24.26 -17.36
C ILE A 66 20.28 24.84 -17.64
N ARG A 67 20.37 25.72 -18.65
CA ARG A 67 21.58 26.51 -18.92
C ARG A 67 21.68 27.71 -17.98
N ASP A 68 22.90 28.12 -17.66
CA ASP A 68 23.11 29.36 -16.93
C ASP A 68 22.77 30.61 -17.75
N SER A 69 22.79 31.78 -17.11
CA SER A 69 22.49 33.08 -17.74
C SER A 69 23.40 33.46 -18.91
N SER A 70 24.56 32.82 -19.06
CA SER A 70 25.46 32.97 -20.22
C SER A 70 25.13 32.02 -21.38
N GLY A 71 24.16 31.11 -21.19
CA GLY A 71 23.79 30.06 -22.12
C GLY A 71 24.68 28.81 -22.03
N LYS A 72 25.60 28.74 -21.06
CA LYS A 72 26.49 27.61 -20.86
C LYS A 72 25.77 26.51 -20.07
N LEU A 73 25.97 25.27 -20.47
CA LEU A 73 25.59 24.11 -19.68
C LEU A 73 26.77 23.75 -18.77
N LYS A 74 26.58 23.86 -17.46
CA LYS A 74 27.56 23.47 -16.44
C LYS A 74 27.18 22.08 -15.89
N PRO A 75 28.10 21.37 -15.20
CA PRO A 75 27.70 20.30 -14.29
C PRO A 75 26.65 20.82 -13.29
N PHE A 76 25.73 19.95 -12.91
CA PHE A 76 24.70 20.24 -11.92
C PHE A 76 25.14 19.71 -10.58
N GLU A 77 25.23 20.62 -9.61
CA GLU A 77 25.58 20.36 -8.23
C GLU A 77 24.55 19.42 -7.59
N LEU A 78 25.00 18.34 -6.95
CA LEU A 78 24.16 17.44 -6.15
C LEU A 78 24.24 17.83 -4.66
N MET A 79 23.37 17.28 -3.80
CA MET A 79 23.43 17.54 -2.36
C MET A 79 24.74 17.07 -1.71
N TYR A 80 25.41 16.08 -2.32
CA TYR A 80 26.74 15.62 -1.97
C TYR A 80 27.60 15.42 -3.21
N ASP A 81 28.92 15.47 -3.03
CA ASP A 81 29.86 15.01 -4.05
C ASP A 81 29.65 13.50 -4.30
N ALA A 82 29.04 13.15 -5.43
CA ALA A 82 28.76 11.76 -5.76
C ALA A 82 30.06 11.02 -6.10
N THR A 83 30.23 9.85 -5.50
CA THR A 83 31.33 8.93 -5.84
C THR A 83 30.96 7.96 -6.95
N GLU A 84 29.67 7.61 -7.07
CA GLU A 84 29.14 6.73 -8.10
C GLU A 84 27.68 7.07 -8.37
N ILE A 85 27.29 7.26 -9.63
CA ILE A 85 25.88 7.43 -10.01
C ILE A 85 25.29 6.04 -10.27
N ILE A 86 24.20 5.72 -9.58
CA ILE A 86 23.48 4.45 -9.72
C ILE A 86 22.47 4.53 -10.87
N SER A 87 21.73 5.64 -10.95
CA SER A 87 20.85 5.90 -12.09
C SER A 87 20.53 7.37 -12.28
N VAL A 88 20.27 7.75 -13.53
CA VAL A 88 19.64 9.02 -13.91
C VAL A 88 18.40 8.69 -14.71
N LYS A 89 17.25 9.13 -14.23
CA LYS A 89 15.95 8.86 -14.84
C LYS A 89 15.19 10.14 -15.14
N SER A 90 14.16 10.06 -15.97
CA SER A 90 13.12 11.10 -15.99
C SER A 90 12.53 11.26 -14.60
N TYR A 91 11.98 12.43 -14.28
CA TYR A 91 11.23 12.64 -13.04
C TYR A 91 10.15 11.55 -12.80
N ARG A 92 9.55 11.06 -13.89
CA ARG A 92 8.53 10.00 -13.89
C ARG A 92 9.07 8.60 -13.61
N LEU A 93 10.39 8.43 -13.56
CA LEU A 93 11.12 7.17 -13.42
C LEU A 93 10.96 6.17 -14.59
N ASP A 94 10.24 6.55 -15.64
CA ASP A 94 9.88 5.71 -16.79
C ASP A 94 10.92 5.72 -17.93
N VAL A 95 11.82 6.70 -17.94
CA VAL A 95 12.95 6.79 -18.88
C VAL A 95 14.24 6.71 -18.07
N THR A 96 15.17 5.83 -18.46
CA THR A 96 16.50 5.72 -17.83
C THR A 96 17.57 6.15 -18.84
N TYR A 97 18.37 7.14 -18.45
CA TYR A 97 19.46 7.69 -19.26
C TYR A 97 20.76 6.92 -19.01
N GLN A 98 21.65 6.89 -19.99
CA GLN A 98 22.88 6.09 -19.97
C GLN A 98 24.12 6.95 -19.67
N GLU A 99 24.92 6.53 -18.70
CA GLU A 99 26.22 7.14 -18.44
C GLU A 99 27.15 6.97 -19.67
N GLY A 100 27.96 7.97 -19.97
CA GLY A 100 28.85 7.98 -21.13
C GLY A 100 28.17 8.46 -22.41
N GLU A 101 26.85 8.30 -22.53
CA GLU A 101 26.04 8.74 -23.68
C GLU A 101 25.23 10.00 -23.37
N ASP A 102 24.46 9.99 -22.29
CA ASP A 102 23.57 11.08 -21.90
C ASP A 102 24.18 12.00 -20.83
N TYR A 103 24.93 11.43 -19.90
CA TYR A 103 25.57 12.17 -18.81
C TYR A 103 26.94 11.57 -18.43
N LEU A 104 27.68 12.27 -17.59
CA LEU A 104 28.92 11.84 -16.94
C LEU A 104 28.88 12.29 -15.48
N LEU A 105 29.57 11.57 -14.59
CA LEU A 105 29.94 12.08 -13.27
C LEU A 105 31.29 12.83 -13.41
N LEU A 106 31.33 14.12 -13.08
CA LEU A 106 32.54 14.95 -13.13
C LEU A 106 32.74 15.65 -11.79
N ASP A 107 33.85 15.35 -11.11
CA ASP A 107 34.24 15.98 -9.84
C ASP A 107 33.15 15.96 -8.74
N GLY A 108 32.29 14.95 -8.73
CA GLY A 108 31.17 14.81 -7.78
C GLY A 108 29.80 15.21 -8.35
N ASP A 109 29.78 15.91 -9.48
CA ASP A 109 28.59 16.53 -10.05
C ASP A 109 28.05 15.80 -11.28
N LEU A 110 26.75 15.96 -11.55
CA LEU A 110 26.11 15.44 -12.75
C LEU A 110 26.38 16.34 -13.95
N TYR A 111 27.18 15.88 -14.90
CA TYR A 111 27.39 16.56 -16.18
C TYR A 111 26.51 16.00 -17.29
N ILE A 112 25.52 16.77 -17.73
CA ILE A 112 24.66 16.40 -18.87
C ILE A 112 25.40 16.66 -20.18
N ARG A 113 25.52 15.62 -21.02
CA ARG A 113 26.24 15.71 -22.30
C ARG A 113 25.37 16.42 -23.34
N PRO A 114 25.88 17.48 -24.01
CA PRO A 114 25.13 18.17 -25.06
C PRO A 114 24.74 17.31 -26.27
N ALA A 115 25.43 16.18 -26.48
CA ALA A 115 25.13 15.23 -27.56
C ALA A 115 24.16 14.11 -27.13
N GLY A 116 23.79 14.06 -25.85
CA GLY A 116 22.87 13.08 -25.28
C GLY A 116 21.41 13.37 -25.60
N THR A 117 20.52 12.55 -25.04
CA THR A 117 19.08 12.60 -25.25
C THR A 117 18.33 13.40 -24.18
N ILE A 118 18.98 13.73 -23.05
CA ILE A 118 18.39 14.53 -21.97
C ILE A 118 18.02 15.94 -22.49
N PRO A 119 16.75 16.35 -22.40
CA PRO A 119 16.33 17.69 -22.81
C PRO A 119 16.88 18.76 -21.85
N VAL A 120 17.60 19.74 -22.38
CA VAL A 120 18.15 20.87 -21.61
C VAL A 120 17.42 22.16 -21.96
N GLN A 121 16.94 22.86 -20.93
CA GLN A 121 16.20 24.11 -21.08
C GLN A 121 17.13 25.32 -21.21
N PRO A 122 16.78 26.34 -22.01
CA PRO A 122 17.46 27.63 -21.97
C PRO A 122 17.18 28.34 -20.64
N TYR A 123 18.11 29.16 -20.15
CA TYR A 123 17.91 30.00 -18.95
C TYR A 123 16.60 30.80 -19.00
N SER A 124 16.24 31.29 -20.19
CA SER A 124 15.02 32.07 -20.44
C SER A 124 13.71 31.27 -20.30
N PHE A 125 13.77 29.95 -20.08
CA PHE A 125 12.58 29.13 -19.86
C PHE A 125 11.88 29.51 -18.55
N ILE A 126 12.64 29.57 -17.44
CA ILE A 126 12.13 30.04 -16.14
C ILE A 126 12.46 31.51 -15.85
N HIS A 127 13.50 32.08 -16.49
CA HIS A 127 13.91 33.48 -16.31
C HIS A 127 13.75 34.33 -17.60
N PRO A 128 12.54 34.51 -18.18
CA PRO A 128 12.36 35.29 -19.38
C PRO A 128 12.68 36.78 -19.18
N ALA A 129 13.36 37.39 -20.16
CA ALA A 129 13.71 38.82 -20.12
C ALA A 129 12.48 39.75 -20.24
N THR A 130 11.39 39.26 -20.83
CA THR A 130 10.12 39.98 -21.03
C THR A 130 8.97 39.00 -20.93
N ALA A 131 7.82 39.40 -20.38
CA ALA A 131 6.58 38.64 -20.48
C ALA A 131 6.21 38.39 -21.97
N PRO A 132 6.17 37.15 -22.46
CA PRO A 132 5.78 36.83 -23.82
C PRO A 132 4.34 37.25 -24.15
N ASN A 133 4.06 37.66 -25.39
CA ASN A 133 2.71 37.82 -25.97
C ASN A 133 1.72 38.80 -25.30
N GLY A 134 2.20 39.90 -24.70
CA GLY A 134 1.30 40.99 -24.32
C GLY A 134 0.38 40.69 -23.12
N TYR A 135 0.69 39.64 -22.36
CA TYR A 135 0.27 39.54 -20.96
C TYR A 135 0.83 40.77 -20.25
N GLY A 136 -0.06 41.69 -19.87
CA GLY A 136 0.30 42.84 -19.05
C GLY A 136 0.64 42.36 -17.64
N ALA A 137 0.89 43.31 -16.72
CA ALA A 137 0.83 43.03 -15.29
C ALA A 137 -0.63 42.80 -14.84
N ASP A 138 -1.37 41.94 -15.54
CA ASP A 138 -2.70 41.48 -15.15
C ASP A 138 -2.60 40.34 -14.14
N GLU A 139 -3.66 40.17 -13.36
CA GLU A 139 -3.77 39.22 -12.23
C GLU A 139 -3.67 37.74 -12.65
N PHE A 140 -3.58 37.46 -13.96
CA PHE A 140 -3.61 36.12 -14.55
C PHE A 140 -2.37 35.78 -15.41
N SER A 141 -1.35 36.65 -15.43
CA SER A 141 -0.09 36.38 -16.10
C SER A 141 0.71 35.32 -15.33
N PRO A 142 1.15 34.21 -15.97
CA PRO A 142 2.08 33.27 -15.37
C PRO A 142 3.51 33.84 -15.31
N TYR A 143 3.74 35.07 -15.79
CA TYR A 143 5.05 35.72 -15.75
C TYR A 143 5.06 36.78 -14.65
N TYR A 144 5.87 36.54 -13.63
CA TYR A 144 6.00 37.39 -12.44
C TYR A 144 7.25 38.26 -12.58
N PRO A 145 7.13 39.60 -12.59
CA PRO A 145 8.29 40.46 -12.69
C PRO A 145 9.16 40.32 -11.45
N HIS A 146 10.47 40.43 -11.66
CA HIS A 146 11.44 40.48 -10.57
C HIS A 146 11.18 41.67 -9.64
N ALA A 147 11.55 41.54 -8.37
CA ALA A 147 11.40 42.58 -7.37
C ALA A 147 12.21 43.85 -7.69
N ASP A 148 13.34 43.71 -8.40
CA ASP A 148 14.16 44.83 -8.89
C ASP A 148 13.64 45.47 -10.19
N GLY A 149 12.60 44.88 -10.80
CA GLY A 149 12.00 45.31 -12.05
C GLY A 149 12.75 44.89 -13.32
N VAL A 150 13.75 44.01 -13.24
CA VAL A 150 14.62 43.62 -14.36
C VAL A 150 14.52 42.14 -14.68
N GLY A 151 13.42 41.75 -15.35
CA GLY A 151 13.18 40.38 -15.78
C GLY A 151 11.89 39.81 -15.22
N TYR A 152 11.64 38.54 -15.51
CA TYR A 152 10.47 37.81 -15.07
C TYR A 152 10.83 36.39 -14.66
N GLU A 153 10.05 35.84 -13.74
CA GLU A 153 9.98 34.42 -13.41
C GLU A 153 8.74 33.82 -14.08
N TYR A 154 8.90 32.66 -14.72
CA TYR A 154 7.78 31.90 -15.26
C TYR A 154 7.23 30.95 -14.18
N TRP A 155 6.00 31.22 -13.75
CA TRP A 155 5.18 30.30 -12.98
C TRP A 155 4.60 29.27 -13.92
N THR A 156 5.14 28.06 -13.88
CA THR A 156 4.81 27.03 -14.88
C THR A 156 3.42 26.42 -14.68
N GLY A 157 2.79 26.66 -13.53
CA GLY A 157 1.54 25.98 -13.15
C GLY A 157 1.73 24.47 -12.89
N GLY A 158 2.98 24.01 -12.72
CA GLY A 158 3.30 22.72 -12.10
C GLY A 158 3.97 21.69 -12.99
N GLN A 159 3.26 21.24 -14.03
CA GLN A 159 3.67 20.02 -14.73
C GLN A 159 4.95 20.21 -15.57
N ASP A 160 5.19 21.44 -16.01
CA ASP A 160 6.23 21.76 -16.99
C ASP A 160 7.67 21.59 -16.47
N VAL A 161 7.92 21.89 -15.19
CA VAL A 161 9.24 21.67 -14.55
C VAL A 161 9.42 20.19 -14.29
N CYS A 162 8.44 19.56 -13.64
CA CYS A 162 8.49 18.13 -13.32
C CYS A 162 8.73 17.25 -14.55
N GLU A 163 8.02 17.47 -15.66
CA GLU A 163 8.20 16.68 -16.89
C GLU A 163 9.59 16.79 -17.52
N LYS A 164 10.32 17.86 -17.20
CA LYS A 164 11.64 18.16 -17.77
C LYS A 164 12.76 17.93 -16.76
N ALA A 165 12.44 17.66 -15.50
CA ALA A 165 13.40 17.35 -14.44
C ALA A 165 13.88 15.89 -14.51
N LEU A 166 14.98 15.63 -13.83
CA LEU A 166 15.61 14.32 -13.67
C LEU A 166 15.48 13.86 -12.22
N ALA A 167 15.49 12.54 -12.03
CA ALA A 167 15.69 11.89 -10.75
C ALA A 167 17.04 11.16 -10.76
N VAL A 168 17.93 11.49 -9.82
CA VAL A 168 19.30 11.01 -9.75
C VAL A 168 19.49 10.21 -8.46
N THR A 169 19.87 8.94 -8.60
CA THR A 169 20.25 8.10 -7.45
C THR A 169 21.74 7.86 -7.50
N TYR A 170 22.43 8.07 -6.38
CA TYR A 170 23.89 8.00 -6.33
C TYR A 170 24.41 7.64 -4.94
N ILE A 171 25.66 7.16 -4.91
CA ILE A 171 26.42 6.88 -3.69
C ILE A 171 27.43 8.00 -3.44
N HIS A 172 27.53 8.46 -2.21
CA HIS A 172 28.53 9.43 -1.75
C HIS A 172 29.35 8.88 -0.58
N ASN A 173 30.56 9.39 -0.46
CA ASN A 173 31.42 9.20 0.72
C ASN A 173 31.68 10.54 1.44
N ASP A 174 30.97 11.61 1.05
CA ASP A 174 31.08 12.93 1.64
C ASP A 174 30.28 13.04 2.95
N THR A 175 30.61 14.05 3.76
CA THR A 175 29.97 14.33 5.06
C THR A 175 28.88 15.39 4.90
N TRP A 176 27.73 15.20 5.55
CA TRP A 176 26.65 16.19 5.53
C TRP A 176 27.12 17.54 6.08
N LYS A 177 26.84 18.62 5.35
CA LYS A 177 27.31 19.97 5.69
C LYS A 177 26.19 20.90 6.16
N ALA A 178 24.93 20.61 5.80
CA ALA A 178 23.80 21.44 6.20
C ALA A 178 23.41 21.21 7.67
N PRO A 179 22.55 22.07 8.25
CA PRO A 179 22.01 21.84 9.59
C PRO A 179 21.27 20.49 9.67
N ILE A 180 21.37 19.83 10.82
CA ILE A 180 20.58 18.64 11.14
C ILE A 180 19.40 19.10 12.02
N PRO A 181 18.15 18.70 11.72
CA PRO A 181 17.00 19.04 12.56
C PRO A 181 17.17 18.59 14.00
N GLU A 182 16.69 19.40 14.94
CA GLU A 182 16.70 19.03 16.35
C GLU A 182 15.46 18.21 16.70
N SER A 183 15.65 17.08 17.40
CA SER A 183 14.57 16.34 18.05
C SER A 183 13.77 17.25 18.99
N GLN A 184 12.44 17.19 18.85
CA GLN A 184 11.45 17.88 19.67
C GLN A 184 10.80 16.95 20.68
N GLU A 185 11.35 15.76 20.93
CA GLU A 185 10.80 14.76 21.87
C GLU A 185 10.48 15.37 23.23
N SER A 186 11.39 16.17 23.78
CA SER A 186 11.20 16.83 25.08
C SER A 186 10.06 17.86 25.12
N ARG A 187 9.61 18.35 23.97
CA ARG A 187 8.50 19.30 23.81
C ARG A 187 7.21 18.63 23.40
N LEU A 188 7.28 17.44 22.82
CA LEU A 188 6.14 16.67 22.30
C LEU A 188 6.05 15.26 22.95
N PRO A 189 6.16 15.13 24.28
CA PRO A 189 6.23 13.81 24.92
C PRO A 189 4.94 12.97 24.76
N GLY A 190 3.79 13.60 24.58
CA GLY A 190 2.49 12.93 24.47
C GLY A 190 2.37 12.11 23.19
N ILE A 191 2.62 12.72 22.03
CA ILE A 191 2.60 12.01 20.75
C ILE A 191 3.73 10.98 20.68
N MET A 192 4.93 11.32 21.20
CA MET A 192 6.07 10.41 21.20
C MET A 192 5.76 9.13 21.97
N LYS A 193 5.19 9.25 23.16
CA LYS A 193 4.74 8.10 23.95
C LYS A 193 3.74 7.25 23.18
N LYS A 194 2.74 7.87 22.53
CA LYS A 194 1.75 7.13 21.74
C LYS A 194 2.37 6.37 20.58
N LEU A 195 3.29 7.00 19.85
CA LEU A 195 3.99 6.38 18.73
C LEU A 195 4.83 5.19 19.19
N MET A 196 5.65 5.37 20.23
CA MET A 196 6.50 4.31 20.80
C MET A 196 5.67 3.14 21.35
N ASN A 197 4.55 3.42 22.01
CA ASN A 197 3.65 2.40 22.56
C ASN A 197 2.71 1.77 21.51
N ARG A 198 2.79 2.18 20.23
CA ARG A 198 1.90 1.76 19.15
C ARG A 198 0.40 2.01 19.47
N GLU A 199 0.13 3.05 20.24
CA GLU A 199 -1.23 3.48 20.57
C GLU A 199 -1.88 4.17 19.37
N ALA A 200 -3.22 4.21 19.34
CA ALA A 200 -3.92 4.98 18.33
C ALA A 200 -3.61 6.48 18.48
N ALA A 201 -3.21 7.10 17.39
CA ALA A 201 -2.84 8.52 17.33
C ALA A 201 -3.57 9.21 16.17
N THR A 202 -4.18 10.37 16.43
CA THR A 202 -4.76 11.22 15.38
C THR A 202 -3.87 12.43 15.14
N ILE A 203 -3.33 12.53 13.92
CA ILE A 203 -2.54 13.66 13.44
C ILE A 203 -3.41 14.49 12.50
N VAL A 204 -3.59 15.77 12.78
CA VAL A 204 -4.28 16.72 11.91
C VAL A 204 -3.26 17.68 11.30
N VAL A 205 -3.38 17.95 10.00
CA VAL A 205 -2.59 18.99 9.33
C VAL A 205 -3.48 20.18 9.01
N ALA A 206 -3.06 21.35 9.48
CA ALA A 206 -3.62 22.64 9.13
C ALA A 206 -2.56 23.45 8.38
N GLY A 207 -2.86 23.85 7.17
CA GLY A 207 -1.90 24.54 6.32
C GLY A 207 -2.51 25.00 5.01
N ASP A 208 -1.64 25.42 4.11
CA ASP A 208 -2.01 26.03 2.84
C ASP A 208 -1.90 25.06 1.65
N SER A 209 -1.67 25.57 0.43
CA SER A 209 -1.57 24.74 -0.77
C SER A 209 -0.38 23.78 -0.71
N VAL A 210 0.71 24.13 -0.04
CA VAL A 210 1.85 23.22 0.15
C VAL A 210 1.39 21.98 0.93
N SER A 211 0.64 22.20 2.01
CA SER A 211 0.07 21.12 2.84
C SER A 211 -1.05 20.33 2.16
N THR A 212 -1.72 20.88 1.14
CA THR A 212 -2.61 20.07 0.28
C THR A 212 -1.84 19.12 -0.64
N GLY A 213 -0.52 19.26 -0.74
CA GLY A 213 0.34 18.48 -1.61
C GLY A 213 0.53 19.07 -3.00
N ALA A 214 0.17 20.34 -3.21
CA ALA A 214 0.20 20.96 -4.53
C ALA A 214 1.57 20.80 -5.20
N MET A 215 1.52 20.37 -6.47
CA MET A 215 2.65 20.14 -7.38
C MET A 215 3.58 18.95 -7.06
N GLY A 216 3.35 18.22 -5.96
CA GLY A 216 3.93 16.88 -5.78
C GLY A 216 3.42 15.91 -6.86
N SER A 217 4.20 14.90 -7.20
CA SER A 217 3.86 13.98 -8.30
C SER A 217 2.54 13.23 -8.07
N GLY A 218 2.25 12.82 -6.83
CA GLY A 218 0.95 12.26 -6.45
C GLY A 218 -0.22 13.21 -6.68
N PHE A 219 -0.07 14.49 -6.32
CA PHE A 219 -1.10 15.52 -6.54
C PHE A 219 -1.35 15.79 -8.03
N LEU A 220 -0.28 15.81 -8.83
CA LEU A 220 -0.36 15.99 -10.27
C LEU A 220 -0.90 14.75 -11.01
N GLY A 221 -1.10 13.62 -10.32
CA GLY A 221 -1.48 12.36 -10.96
C GLY A 221 -0.41 11.86 -11.92
N MET A 222 0.86 12.09 -11.57
CA MET A 222 2.03 11.79 -12.38
C MET A 222 2.93 10.79 -11.63
N PRO A 223 3.48 9.76 -12.32
CA PRO A 223 4.56 8.96 -11.78
C PRO A 223 5.71 9.84 -11.22
N PRO A 224 6.34 9.44 -10.12
CA PRO A 224 6.17 8.15 -9.43
C PRO A 224 4.98 8.12 -8.44
N PHE A 225 4.11 9.13 -8.45
CA PHE A 225 2.99 9.28 -7.53
C PHE A 225 3.43 9.32 -6.07
N ALA A 226 4.57 9.98 -5.80
CA ALA A 226 5.06 10.16 -4.45
C ALA A 226 4.03 10.90 -3.60
N ASP A 227 3.87 10.44 -2.37
CA ASP A 227 2.98 11.08 -1.39
C ASP A 227 3.40 12.54 -1.17
N ALA A 228 2.43 13.41 -0.87
CA ALA A 228 2.73 14.72 -0.33
C ALA A 228 3.27 14.61 1.10
N TYR A 229 3.91 15.67 1.61
CA TYR A 229 4.61 15.59 2.90
C TYR A 229 3.73 15.11 4.07
N PRO A 230 2.42 15.47 4.18
CA PRO A 230 1.57 14.98 5.27
C PRO A 230 1.37 13.46 5.21
N GLU A 231 0.98 12.96 4.04
CA GLU A 231 0.73 11.55 3.76
C GLU A 231 2.03 10.74 3.91
N MET A 232 3.14 11.24 3.36
CA MET A 232 4.47 10.63 3.46
C MET A 232 4.93 10.54 4.93
N THR A 233 4.71 11.59 5.73
CA THR A 233 5.03 11.58 7.17
C THR A 233 4.21 10.52 7.90
N ALA A 234 2.89 10.48 7.67
CA ALA A 234 2.02 9.52 8.35
C ALA A 234 2.36 8.07 7.94
N ASN A 235 2.64 7.83 6.66
CA ASN A 235 3.03 6.52 6.16
C ASN A 235 4.37 6.06 6.74
N ALA A 236 5.37 6.96 6.77
CA ALA A 236 6.66 6.67 7.41
C ALA A 236 6.53 6.36 8.91
N LEU A 237 5.69 7.09 9.64
CA LEU A 237 5.41 6.79 11.06
C LEU A 237 4.72 5.44 11.23
N ARG A 238 3.71 5.12 10.41
CA ARG A 238 3.00 3.82 10.46
C ARG A 238 3.97 2.67 10.25
N GLU A 239 4.83 2.82 9.26
CA GLU A 239 5.83 1.81 8.91
C GLU A 239 6.89 1.67 9.99
N LYS A 240 7.46 2.79 10.45
CA LYS A 240 8.52 2.80 11.46
C LYS A 240 8.11 2.13 12.77
N PHE A 241 6.88 2.40 13.23
CA PHE A 241 6.37 1.86 14.49
C PHE A 241 5.53 0.58 14.30
N GLY A 242 5.30 0.12 13.07
CA GLY A 242 4.36 -0.97 12.78
C GLY A 242 2.93 -0.67 13.27
N ASN A 243 2.55 0.61 13.33
CA ASN A 243 1.32 1.07 13.94
C ASN A 243 0.32 1.55 12.88
N VAL A 244 -0.55 0.65 12.43
CA VAL A 244 -1.61 0.96 11.45
C VAL A 244 -2.69 1.92 11.97
N ASN A 245 -2.73 2.18 13.29
CA ASN A 245 -3.77 3.00 13.92
C ASN A 245 -3.43 4.49 13.97
N ILE A 246 -2.35 4.92 13.29
CA ILE A 246 -2.07 6.35 13.08
C ILE A 246 -3.06 6.88 12.03
N LYS A 247 -3.97 7.76 12.45
CA LYS A 247 -4.94 8.42 11.58
C LYS A 247 -4.41 9.78 11.17
N LEU A 248 -4.26 10.01 9.87
CA LEU A 248 -4.00 11.33 9.31
C LEU A 248 -5.31 11.99 8.89
N VAL A 249 -5.47 13.26 9.25
CA VAL A 249 -6.52 14.14 8.72
C VAL A 249 -5.84 15.35 8.09
N ASN A 250 -5.75 15.36 6.76
CA ASN A 250 -5.25 16.51 6.03
C ASN A 250 -6.39 17.51 5.80
N SER A 251 -6.45 18.55 6.64
CA SER A 251 -7.47 19.61 6.58
C SER A 251 -6.94 20.90 5.96
N ALA A 252 -5.80 20.83 5.25
CA ALA A 252 -5.20 21.97 4.59
C ALA A 252 -6.11 22.56 3.51
N ILE A 253 -6.01 23.89 3.30
CA ILE A 253 -6.84 24.61 2.34
C ILE A 253 -5.93 25.46 1.46
N GLY A 254 -5.88 25.12 0.17
CA GLY A 254 -5.09 25.85 -0.82
C GLY A 254 -5.39 27.35 -0.86
N GLY A 255 -4.34 28.16 -0.98
CA GLY A 255 -4.45 29.62 -1.06
C GLY A 255 -4.83 30.33 0.26
N THR A 256 -4.85 29.61 1.40
CA THR A 256 -5.11 30.24 2.71
C THR A 256 -3.84 30.72 3.38
N MET A 257 -3.97 31.75 4.20
CA MET A 257 -2.92 32.30 5.06
C MET A 257 -3.19 31.88 6.52
N SER A 258 -2.26 32.21 7.43
CA SER A 258 -2.36 31.89 8.86
C SER A 258 -3.59 32.46 9.59
N HIS A 259 -4.34 33.38 8.99
CA HIS A 259 -5.55 33.95 9.60
C HIS A 259 -6.73 32.96 9.59
N PHE A 260 -6.95 32.31 10.73
CA PHE A 260 -8.01 31.32 10.94
C PHE A 260 -9.00 31.79 12.00
N ASP A 261 -10.26 31.95 11.60
CA ASP A 261 -11.35 32.21 12.54
C ASP A 261 -11.76 30.93 13.30
N GLU A 262 -12.55 31.09 14.37
CA GLU A 262 -13.03 29.98 15.19
C GLU A 262 -13.81 28.93 14.40
N THR A 263 -14.54 29.33 13.34
CA THR A 263 -15.34 28.40 12.54
C THR A 263 -14.41 27.49 11.74
N LYS A 264 -13.38 28.07 11.10
CA LYS A 264 -12.34 27.29 10.40
C LYS A 264 -11.58 26.41 11.38
N MET A 265 -11.16 26.93 12.52
CA MET A 265 -10.46 26.14 13.56
C MET A 265 -11.29 24.94 14.01
N ASN A 266 -12.59 25.13 14.27
CA ASN A 266 -13.46 24.03 14.66
C ASN A 266 -13.59 22.97 13.57
N ASN A 267 -13.81 23.40 12.34
CA ASN A 267 -14.07 22.50 11.21
C ASN A 267 -12.82 21.74 10.74
N THR A 268 -11.64 22.35 10.83
CA THR A 268 -10.40 21.79 10.29
C THR A 268 -9.56 21.08 11.35
N ILE A 269 -9.69 21.47 12.63
CA ILE A 269 -8.84 20.97 13.72
C ILE A 269 -9.68 20.38 14.85
N ILE A 270 -10.47 21.18 15.55
CA ILE A 270 -11.04 20.80 16.86
C ILE A 270 -11.98 19.59 16.75
N ASN A 271 -12.84 19.55 15.74
CA ASN A 271 -13.83 18.47 15.58
C ASN A 271 -13.20 17.10 15.31
N HIS A 272 -11.91 17.05 14.96
CA HIS A 272 -11.18 15.81 14.75
C HIS A 272 -10.55 15.25 16.03
N SER A 273 -10.52 16.04 17.13
CA SER A 273 -9.90 15.67 18.41
C SER A 273 -8.46 15.11 18.26
N PRO A 274 -7.54 15.85 17.60
CA PRO A 274 -6.17 15.40 17.38
C PRO A 274 -5.35 15.20 18.67
N ASP A 275 -4.39 14.28 18.58
CA ASP A 275 -3.28 14.15 19.52
C ASP A 275 -2.15 15.09 19.14
N LEU A 276 -1.89 15.25 17.84
CA LEU A 276 -0.91 16.16 17.27
C LEU A 276 -1.56 17.01 16.16
N VAL A 277 -1.31 18.32 16.19
CA VAL A 277 -1.61 19.23 15.07
C VAL A 277 -0.31 19.70 14.43
N ILE A 278 -0.15 19.45 13.14
CA ILE A 278 0.93 20.03 12.34
C ILE A 278 0.39 21.32 11.71
N ILE A 279 1.00 22.46 12.06
CA ILE A 279 0.64 23.77 11.50
C ILE A 279 1.73 24.19 10.51
N ASN A 280 1.37 24.32 9.24
CA ASN A 280 2.27 24.77 8.18
C ASN A 280 1.65 25.92 7.38
N PHE A 281 1.78 27.11 7.94
CA PHE A 281 1.53 28.38 7.26
C PHE A 281 2.85 29.15 7.15
N GLY A 282 2.94 30.03 6.16
CA GLY A 282 4.16 30.77 5.87
C GLY A 282 4.37 31.01 4.39
N MET A 283 3.95 30.10 3.52
CA MET A 283 4.14 30.26 2.08
C MET A 283 3.28 31.41 1.55
N ASN A 284 1.97 31.35 1.77
CA ASN A 284 1.07 32.44 1.37
C ASN A 284 1.28 33.68 2.24
N ASP A 285 1.56 33.51 3.54
CA ASP A 285 1.86 34.61 4.44
C ASP A 285 3.07 35.42 4.00
N SER A 286 4.03 34.80 3.30
CA SER A 286 5.23 35.47 2.78
C SER A 286 5.12 35.92 1.32
N SER A 287 4.24 35.30 0.51
CA SER A 287 4.12 35.57 -0.93
C SER A 287 2.89 36.36 -1.35
N CYS A 288 1.84 36.44 -0.53
CA CYS A 288 0.59 37.10 -0.87
C CYS A 288 0.82 38.57 -1.27
N ASP A 289 0.18 39.01 -2.35
CA ASP A 289 0.37 40.33 -2.97
C ASP A 289 1.85 40.72 -3.24
N ARG A 290 2.74 39.72 -3.33
CA ARG A 290 4.21 39.82 -3.47
C ARG A 290 4.97 40.45 -2.30
N VAL A 291 4.27 40.75 -1.20
CA VAL A 291 4.87 41.40 -0.02
C VAL A 291 4.69 40.55 1.24
N GLY A 292 3.63 39.73 1.28
CA GLY A 292 3.23 38.98 2.46
C GLY A 292 2.68 39.89 3.57
N ILE A 293 2.40 39.29 4.72
CA ILE A 293 2.01 40.00 5.95
C ILE A 293 3.22 40.29 6.86
N PRO A 294 3.14 41.32 7.72
CA PRO A 294 4.16 41.58 8.73
C PRO A 294 4.38 40.40 9.68
N GLY A 295 5.62 40.19 10.15
CA GLY A 295 5.94 39.13 11.11
C GLY A 295 5.11 39.20 12.41
N GLU A 296 4.81 40.40 12.90
CA GLU A 296 3.94 40.59 14.07
C GLU A 296 2.50 40.09 13.83
N GLU A 297 1.98 40.25 12.62
CA GLU A 297 0.65 39.75 12.25
C GLU A 297 0.66 38.22 12.12
N PHE A 298 1.68 37.67 11.45
CA PHE A 298 1.89 36.22 11.37
C PHE A 298 2.02 35.59 12.76
N LYS A 299 2.84 36.18 13.64
CA LYS A 299 3.00 35.74 15.03
C LYS A 299 1.67 35.75 15.77
N ALA A 300 0.89 36.83 15.65
CA ALA A 300 -0.40 36.94 16.31
C ALA A 300 -1.39 35.86 15.82
N ASN A 301 -1.43 35.60 14.52
CA ASN A 301 -2.28 34.57 13.92
C ASN A 301 -1.92 33.16 14.43
N ILE A 302 -0.65 32.78 14.39
CA ILE A 302 -0.21 31.45 14.86
C ILE A 302 -0.48 31.28 16.36
N LYS A 303 -0.21 32.30 17.18
CA LYS A 303 -0.51 32.27 18.62
C LYS A 303 -2.00 32.12 18.89
N GLN A 304 -2.85 32.84 18.17
CA GLN A 304 -4.30 32.70 18.29
C GLN A 304 -4.76 31.26 18.04
N GLN A 305 -4.19 30.60 17.02
CA GLN A 305 -4.50 29.20 16.73
C GLN A 305 -4.06 28.27 17.87
N ILE A 306 -2.82 28.42 18.37
CA ILE A 306 -2.29 27.62 19.48
C ILE A 306 -3.14 27.83 20.74
N ASP A 307 -3.44 29.07 21.10
CA ASP A 307 -4.28 29.41 22.26
C ASP A 307 -5.64 28.71 22.18
N TYR A 308 -6.28 28.75 21.00
CA TYR A 308 -7.57 28.10 20.77
C TYR A 308 -7.49 26.57 20.87
N ILE A 309 -6.45 25.96 20.31
CA ILE A 309 -6.20 24.51 20.41
C ILE A 309 -6.00 24.11 21.87
N LYS A 310 -5.14 24.81 22.61
CA LYS A 310 -4.86 24.51 24.02
C LYS A 310 -6.08 24.74 24.92
N GLU A 311 -6.95 25.69 24.58
CA GLU A 311 -8.22 25.90 25.30
C GLU A 311 -9.19 24.73 25.10
N LYS A 312 -9.37 24.26 23.86
CA LYS A 312 -10.37 23.23 23.53
C LYS A 312 -9.86 21.80 23.71
N LEU A 313 -8.57 21.57 23.49
CA LEU A 313 -7.89 20.28 23.51
C LEU A 313 -6.59 20.40 24.33
N PRO A 314 -6.66 20.47 25.67
CA PRO A 314 -5.49 20.79 26.51
C PRO A 314 -4.33 19.79 26.42
N THR A 315 -4.60 18.54 26.00
CA THR A 315 -3.59 17.49 25.83
C THR A 315 -3.05 17.39 24.41
N CYS A 316 -3.61 18.16 23.47
CA CYS A 316 -3.15 18.15 22.09
C CYS A 316 -1.82 18.90 21.97
N GLU A 317 -0.87 18.27 21.30
CA GLU A 317 0.45 18.85 21.01
C GLU A 317 0.47 19.49 19.62
N VAL A 318 1.36 20.45 19.42
CA VAL A 318 1.45 21.20 18.17
C VAL A 318 2.87 21.15 17.63
N LEU A 319 3.03 20.76 16.38
CA LEU A 319 4.29 20.89 15.64
C LEU A 319 4.15 22.02 14.63
N LEU A 320 4.90 23.10 14.82
CA LEU A 320 5.00 24.19 13.87
C LEU A 320 6.00 23.81 12.79
N VAL A 321 5.63 23.95 11.52
CA VAL A 321 6.52 23.65 10.39
C VAL A 321 6.74 24.93 9.59
N SER A 322 8.00 25.34 9.42
CA SER A 322 8.31 26.49 8.56
C SER A 322 8.00 26.17 7.09
N SER A 323 7.58 27.16 6.31
CA SER A 323 7.52 26.99 4.86
C SER A 323 8.92 26.91 4.27
N LEU A 324 9.06 26.24 3.12
CA LEU A 324 10.21 26.44 2.24
C LEU A 324 10.20 27.87 1.65
N TYR A 325 11.25 28.25 0.92
CA TYR A 325 11.31 29.53 0.21
C TYR A 325 10.35 29.58 -0.96
N GLY A 326 9.76 30.75 -1.19
CA GLY A 326 9.27 31.10 -2.52
C GLY A 326 10.40 31.60 -3.41
N ASN A 327 10.12 31.78 -4.71
CA ASN A 327 11.10 32.27 -5.66
C ASN A 327 11.58 33.66 -5.28
N ARG A 328 12.87 33.73 -4.92
CA ARG A 328 13.51 34.91 -4.34
C ARG A 328 13.72 36.07 -5.32
N TYR A 329 13.57 35.83 -6.63
CA TYR A 329 13.49 36.92 -7.61
C TYR A 329 12.17 37.67 -7.52
N THR A 330 11.08 37.00 -7.11
CA THR A 330 9.74 37.59 -7.03
C THR A 330 9.35 37.98 -5.61
N PHE A 331 9.70 37.15 -4.62
CA PHE A 331 9.29 37.32 -3.23
C PHE A 331 10.51 37.60 -2.33
N PRO A 332 10.45 38.58 -1.41
CA PRO A 332 11.58 38.90 -0.53
C PRO A 332 11.92 37.73 0.41
N ALA A 333 13.18 37.28 0.41
CA ALA A 333 13.64 36.18 1.25
C ALA A 333 13.53 36.51 2.75
N GLU A 334 13.74 37.78 3.11
CA GLU A 334 13.73 38.25 4.50
C GLU A 334 12.38 38.00 5.19
N ARG A 335 11.28 37.99 4.41
CA ARG A 335 9.93 37.72 4.92
C ARG A 335 9.78 36.25 5.32
N TYR A 336 10.25 35.34 4.49
CA TYR A 336 10.26 33.90 4.77
C TYR A 336 11.11 33.58 6.00
N GLU A 337 12.29 34.19 6.09
CA GLU A 337 13.22 34.03 7.21
C GLU A 337 12.66 34.59 8.52
N GLU A 338 12.01 35.77 8.47
CA GLU A 338 11.34 36.37 9.62
C GLU A 338 10.24 35.44 10.15
N HIS A 339 9.37 34.93 9.28
CA HIS A 339 8.30 34.01 9.67
C HIS A 339 8.84 32.70 10.25
N ALA A 340 9.84 32.08 9.63
CA ALA A 340 10.46 30.86 10.15
C ALA A 340 11.10 31.08 11.53
N ALA A 341 11.83 32.18 11.72
CA ALA A 341 12.43 32.52 13.01
C ALA A 341 11.38 32.73 14.11
N LEU A 342 10.23 33.33 13.78
CA LEU A 342 9.14 33.56 14.72
C LEU A 342 8.50 32.26 15.21
N LEU A 343 8.48 31.18 14.42
CA LEU A 343 7.96 29.88 14.88
C LEU A 343 8.76 29.33 16.07
N HIS A 344 10.09 29.47 16.05
CA HIS A 344 10.95 29.09 17.19
C HIS A 344 10.64 29.93 18.43
N VAL A 345 10.49 31.25 18.25
CA VAL A 345 10.12 32.15 19.35
C VAL A 345 8.76 31.76 19.93
N ILE A 346 7.78 31.44 19.08
CA ILE A 346 6.44 31.02 19.53
C ILE A 346 6.55 29.69 20.29
N ALA A 347 7.26 28.69 19.79
CA ALA A 347 7.39 27.41 20.49
C ALA A 347 8.02 27.55 21.89
N ASP A 348 8.92 28.50 22.10
CA ASP A 348 9.48 28.81 23.44
C ASP A 348 8.45 29.41 24.41
N GLU A 349 7.37 30.00 23.91
CA GLU A 349 6.32 30.62 24.72
C GLU A 349 5.25 29.61 25.22
N TYR A 350 5.25 28.37 24.71
CA TYR A 350 4.21 27.37 24.98
C TYR A 350 4.76 25.99 25.36
N GLU A 351 4.04 25.28 26.23
CA GLU A 351 4.27 23.86 26.51
C GLU A 351 3.52 22.98 25.49
N GLY A 352 4.11 21.83 25.12
CA GLY A 352 3.51 20.94 24.13
C GLY A 352 3.51 21.54 22.72
N VAL A 353 4.51 22.37 22.39
CA VAL A 353 4.71 22.99 21.08
C VAL A 353 6.17 22.84 20.66
N GLY A 354 6.39 22.21 19.51
CA GLY A 354 7.71 21.99 18.88
C GLY A 354 7.81 22.64 17.51
N VAL A 355 9.02 22.65 16.92
CA VAL A 355 9.27 23.20 15.58
C VAL A 355 10.04 22.22 14.71
N ALA A 356 9.60 22.07 13.45
CA ALA A 356 10.35 21.47 12.36
C ALA A 356 10.66 22.57 11.32
N ASP A 357 11.93 22.75 10.95
CA ASP A 357 12.39 23.88 10.15
C ASP A 357 13.14 23.44 8.89
N PRO A 358 12.43 22.97 7.86
CA PRO A 358 13.05 22.53 6.60
C PRO A 358 13.70 23.70 5.84
N GLN A 359 13.26 24.95 6.09
CA GLN A 359 13.79 26.15 5.42
C GLN A 359 15.27 26.37 5.73
N LYS A 360 15.71 26.08 6.96
CA LYS A 360 17.14 26.15 7.33
C LYS A 360 18.02 25.25 6.48
N ILE A 361 17.54 24.06 6.13
CA ILE A 361 18.28 23.10 5.32
C ILE A 361 18.27 23.53 3.86
N GLU A 362 17.09 23.86 3.33
CA GLU A 362 16.94 24.39 1.98
C GLU A 362 17.83 25.62 1.75
N LYS A 363 17.84 26.57 2.69
CA LYS A 363 18.71 27.75 2.66
C LYS A 363 20.17 27.36 2.45
N TYR A 364 20.65 26.42 3.25
CA TYR A 364 22.03 25.98 3.21
C TYR A 364 22.36 25.31 1.87
N LEU A 365 21.49 24.43 1.38
CA LEU A 365 21.72 23.76 0.09
C LEU A 365 21.77 24.77 -1.06
N ILE A 366 20.87 25.75 -1.08
CA ILE A 366 20.87 26.75 -2.16
C ILE A 366 22.07 27.71 -2.05
N GLU A 367 22.40 28.20 -0.85
CA GLU A 367 23.40 29.26 -0.67
C GLU A 367 24.84 28.75 -0.56
N GLU A 368 25.04 27.58 0.07
CA GLU A 368 26.37 27.08 0.42
C GLU A 368 26.82 25.90 -0.46
N THR A 369 25.89 25.06 -0.94
CA THR A 369 26.23 23.96 -1.85
C THR A 369 25.97 24.29 -3.33
N GLY A 370 25.24 25.38 -3.62
CA GLY A 370 24.97 25.82 -4.98
C GLY A 370 23.80 25.11 -5.65
N LYS A 371 22.95 24.42 -4.88
CA LYS A 371 21.78 23.74 -5.43
C LYS A 371 20.77 24.72 -6.03
N ASP A 372 20.23 24.40 -7.18
CA ASP A 372 19.26 25.25 -7.86
C ASP A 372 17.91 25.23 -7.15
N PHE A 373 17.32 26.42 -6.93
CA PHE A 373 16.02 26.58 -6.28
C PHE A 373 14.90 25.76 -6.95
N VAL A 374 14.93 25.68 -8.28
CA VAL A 374 13.92 24.96 -9.08
C VAL A 374 13.97 23.44 -8.87
N ASP A 375 15.06 22.89 -8.33
CA ASP A 375 15.13 21.46 -7.97
C ASP A 375 14.17 21.11 -6.82
N PHE A 376 13.91 22.07 -5.93
CA PHE A 376 12.95 21.91 -4.84
C PHE A 376 11.53 22.28 -5.25
N MET A 377 11.36 23.18 -6.23
CA MET A 377 10.09 23.84 -6.56
C MET A 377 9.56 23.45 -7.94
N ALA A 378 8.53 22.62 -7.95
CA ALA A 378 7.90 22.06 -9.15
C ALA A 378 7.22 23.10 -10.05
N ASP A 379 6.91 24.29 -9.53
CA ASP A 379 6.32 25.37 -10.34
C ASP A 379 7.24 26.58 -10.53
N ASN A 380 8.51 26.46 -10.10
CA ASN A 380 9.49 27.54 -10.03
C ASN A 380 9.06 28.72 -9.14
N MET A 381 8.01 28.61 -8.33
CA MET A 381 7.45 29.75 -7.59
C MET A 381 7.28 29.50 -6.10
N VAL A 382 6.41 28.57 -5.72
CA VAL A 382 5.96 28.44 -4.32
C VAL A 382 5.60 27.01 -3.92
N HIS A 383 5.40 26.11 -4.89
CA HIS A 383 4.95 24.75 -4.58
C HIS A 383 6.09 23.75 -4.76
N PRO A 384 6.47 23.02 -3.70
CA PRO A 384 7.54 22.06 -3.78
C PRO A 384 7.17 20.85 -4.65
N GLY A 385 8.17 20.35 -5.38
CA GLY A 385 8.12 19.03 -6.01
C GLY A 385 8.51 17.93 -5.02
N ASP A 386 8.76 16.73 -5.52
CA ASP A 386 9.01 15.55 -4.69
C ASP A 386 10.24 15.73 -3.78
N LEU A 387 11.30 16.41 -4.22
CA LEU A 387 12.48 16.71 -3.38
C LEU A 387 12.13 17.63 -2.20
N GLY A 388 11.36 18.70 -2.45
CA GLY A 388 10.93 19.62 -1.40
C GLY A 388 9.96 18.95 -0.42
N MET A 389 9.02 18.13 -0.91
CA MET A 389 8.12 17.36 -0.06
C MET A 389 8.89 16.40 0.85
N ARG A 390 9.90 15.70 0.32
CA ARG A 390 10.78 14.82 1.10
C ARG A 390 11.55 15.58 2.17
N LEU A 391 12.14 16.72 1.83
CA LEU A 391 12.89 17.55 2.80
C LEU A 391 11.99 17.96 3.97
N MET A 392 10.74 18.36 3.69
CA MET A 392 9.75 18.68 4.72
C MET A 392 9.42 17.46 5.58
N THR A 393 9.12 16.31 4.96
CA THR A 393 8.81 15.06 5.68
C THR A 393 9.97 14.62 6.58
N GLN A 394 11.19 14.56 6.05
CA GLN A 394 12.37 14.15 6.81
C GLN A 394 12.62 15.07 8.00
N THR A 395 12.44 16.38 7.82
CA THR A 395 12.59 17.35 8.91
C THR A 395 11.52 17.18 9.99
N ILE A 396 10.28 16.86 9.61
CA ILE A 396 9.20 16.54 10.55
C ILE A 396 9.49 15.24 11.30
N LEU A 397 9.92 14.18 10.61
CA LEU A 397 10.26 12.90 11.23
C LEU A 397 11.44 13.05 12.20
N ALA A 398 12.44 13.86 11.86
CA ALA A 398 13.56 14.15 12.76
C ALA A 398 13.13 14.96 13.99
N ALA A 399 12.21 15.91 13.81
CA ALA A 399 11.60 16.64 14.93
C ALA A 399 10.79 15.72 15.85
N LEU A 400 10.11 14.71 15.29
CA LEU A 400 9.44 13.67 16.06
C LEU A 400 10.41 12.57 16.52
N ASP A 401 11.71 12.82 16.54
CA ASP A 401 12.77 11.91 16.99
C ASP A 401 12.55 10.47 16.61
N VAL A 402 12.14 10.28 15.36
CA VAL A 402 11.91 8.94 14.86
C VAL A 402 13.27 8.37 14.49
N GLY A 403 14.24 8.38 15.42
CA GLY A 403 15.53 7.72 15.30
C GLY A 403 15.35 6.22 15.02
N ASP A 404 16.34 5.62 14.36
CA ASP A 404 16.23 4.25 13.86
C ASP A 404 16.43 3.23 15.00
N ILE A 405 15.35 2.90 15.72
CA ILE A 405 15.27 1.72 16.60
C ILE A 405 15.80 0.47 15.85
N PRO A 406 15.50 0.28 14.54
CA PRO A 406 16.18 -0.70 13.68
C PRO A 406 17.70 -0.55 13.55
N ALA A 407 18.29 0.65 13.39
CA ALA A 407 19.75 0.83 13.36
C ALA A 407 20.40 0.58 14.72
N TYR A 408 19.74 0.93 15.84
CA TYR A 408 20.26 0.59 17.17
C TYR A 408 20.24 -0.93 17.40
N ARG A 409 19.15 -1.58 16.97
CA ARG A 409 19.03 -3.05 16.93
C ARG A 409 20.08 -3.68 16.02
N LYS A 410 20.31 -3.13 14.83
CA LYS A 410 21.31 -3.59 13.86
C LYS A 410 22.74 -3.36 14.34
N LEU A 411 23.04 -2.22 14.96
CA LEU A 411 24.35 -1.90 15.55
C LEU A 411 24.68 -2.84 16.71
N LEU A 412 23.71 -3.11 17.61
CA LEU A 412 23.87 -4.08 18.70
C LEU A 412 24.11 -5.50 18.14
N ILE A 413 23.31 -5.92 17.16
CA ILE A 413 23.47 -7.23 16.51
C ILE A 413 24.81 -7.33 15.77
N ASP A 414 25.22 -6.31 15.02
CA ASP A 414 26.48 -6.29 14.26
C ASP A 414 27.71 -6.27 15.18
N GLN A 415 27.64 -5.54 16.31
CA GLN A 415 28.71 -5.58 17.30
C GLN A 415 28.79 -6.93 18.04
N MET A 416 27.65 -7.54 18.37
CA MET A 416 27.62 -8.88 18.97
C MET A 416 28.14 -9.95 18.00
N THR A 417 27.80 -9.85 16.72
CA THR A 417 28.24 -10.78 15.67
C THR A 417 29.74 -10.66 15.38
N LYS A 418 30.32 -9.48 15.56
CA LYS A 418 31.77 -9.23 15.39
C LYS A 418 32.65 -9.95 16.42
N TYR A 419 32.09 -10.32 17.57
CA TYR A 419 32.79 -11.06 18.64
C TYR A 419 32.41 -12.54 18.71
N ALA A 420 31.42 -12.97 17.91
CA ALA A 420 31.08 -14.37 17.75
C ALA A 420 32.11 -15.05 16.84
N ASP A 421 33.01 -15.84 17.44
CA ASP A 421 33.93 -16.71 16.70
C ASP A 421 33.16 -17.94 16.18
N PRO A 422 33.19 -18.23 14.86
CA PRO A 422 32.57 -19.44 14.30
C PRO A 422 33.07 -20.75 14.92
N ASP A 423 34.26 -20.75 15.53
CA ASP A 423 34.89 -21.92 16.16
C ASP A 423 34.73 -21.96 17.70
N ASN A 424 33.79 -21.16 18.23
CA ASN A 424 33.11 -21.40 19.50
C ASN A 424 33.88 -21.12 20.81
N HIS A 425 34.72 -20.08 20.87
CA HIS A 425 35.23 -19.54 22.16
C HIS A 425 35.44 -18.02 22.14
N ILE A 426 34.73 -17.29 23.01
CA ILE A 426 35.09 -15.92 23.40
C ILE A 426 36.17 -16.02 24.50
N ASP A 427 37.32 -15.38 24.28
CA ASP A 427 38.38 -15.21 25.29
C ASP A 427 37.82 -14.49 26.53
N ASP A 428 38.15 -14.96 27.75
CA ASP A 428 37.68 -14.40 29.03
C ASP A 428 37.94 -12.88 29.13
N GLY A 429 38.97 -12.35 28.46
CA GLY A 429 39.23 -10.90 28.41
C GLY A 429 38.26 -10.10 27.53
N LYS A 430 37.64 -10.72 26.52
CA LYS A 430 36.62 -10.11 25.64
C LYS A 430 35.21 -10.23 26.21
N LYS A 431 35.01 -11.20 27.11
CA LYS A 431 33.77 -11.42 27.86
C LYS A 431 33.45 -10.27 28.80
N ASP A 432 34.43 -9.80 29.56
CA ASP A 432 34.25 -8.68 30.49
C ASP A 432 33.98 -7.37 29.74
N GLU A 433 34.57 -7.19 28.55
CA GLU A 433 34.36 -6.02 27.70
C GLU A 433 32.94 -5.99 27.08
N LEU A 434 32.42 -7.15 26.69
CA LEU A 434 31.03 -7.32 26.22
C LEU A 434 30.00 -7.08 27.34
N LEU A 435 30.26 -7.61 28.54
CA LEU A 435 29.40 -7.40 29.71
C LEU A 435 29.40 -5.93 30.13
N ASP A 436 30.56 -5.25 30.10
CA ASP A 436 30.66 -3.82 30.42
C ASP A 436 29.92 -2.95 29.39
N ILE A 437 29.88 -3.34 28.11
CA ILE A 437 29.10 -2.66 27.07
C ILE A 437 27.59 -2.84 27.30
N ILE A 438 27.14 -4.05 27.61
CA ILE A 438 25.73 -4.37 27.85
C ILE A 438 25.24 -3.71 29.14
N ASP A 439 26.00 -3.79 30.23
CA ASP A 439 25.66 -3.17 31.51
C ASP A 439 25.64 -1.65 31.41
N LYS A 440 26.55 -1.05 30.62
CA LYS A 440 26.54 0.38 30.35
C LYS A 440 25.35 0.82 29.50
N ALA A 441 24.97 0.04 28.49
CA ALA A 441 23.75 0.29 27.71
C ALA A 441 22.50 0.19 28.61
N ARG A 442 22.45 -0.82 29.48
CA ARG A 442 21.37 -1.01 30.46
C ARG A 442 21.29 0.13 31.48
N ASP A 443 22.42 0.58 32.03
CA ASP A 443 22.47 1.69 32.97
C ASP A 443 22.12 3.04 32.31
N ASP A 444 22.50 3.24 31.05
CA ASP A 444 22.11 4.41 30.25
C ASP A 444 20.60 4.41 29.89
N ILE A 445 19.95 3.24 29.90
CA ILE A 445 18.52 3.03 29.59
C ILE A 445 17.65 3.03 30.86
N ALA A 446 18.18 2.61 32.02
CA ALA A 446 17.43 2.52 33.27
C ALA A 446 16.91 3.88 33.80
N ASP A 447 17.40 4.99 33.26
CA ASP A 447 16.91 6.35 33.53
C ASP A 447 15.75 6.80 32.59
N ILE A 448 15.36 5.96 31.63
CA ILE A 448 14.30 6.19 30.65
C ILE A 448 13.15 5.21 30.92
N ASP A 449 12.06 5.72 31.48
CA ASP A 449 10.88 4.95 31.91
C ASP A 449 10.03 4.52 30.69
N ILE A 450 10.59 3.64 29.83
CA ILE A 450 9.93 3.05 28.65
C ILE A 450 9.98 1.52 28.79
N GLU A 451 8.96 0.95 29.43
CA GLU A 451 8.67 -0.48 29.42
C GLU A 451 8.09 -0.87 28.05
N TRP A 452 8.91 -1.39 27.12
CA TRP A 452 8.65 -2.70 26.48
C TRP A 452 9.71 -3.16 25.46
N ASP A 453 10.22 -2.32 24.55
CA ASP A 453 11.03 -2.83 23.42
C ASP A 453 12.51 -3.13 23.81
N ILE A 454 13.10 -2.36 24.73
CA ILE A 454 14.52 -2.53 25.08
C ILE A 454 14.74 -3.70 26.04
N ASN A 455 13.84 -3.93 27.00
CA ASN A 455 13.96 -5.07 27.90
C ASN A 455 13.83 -6.41 27.15
N GLU A 456 13.02 -6.47 26.09
CA GLU A 456 12.89 -7.66 25.23
C GLU A 456 14.15 -7.88 24.40
N ILE A 457 14.73 -6.82 23.82
CA ILE A 457 16.01 -6.89 23.07
C ILE A 457 17.18 -7.24 24.00
N ILE A 458 17.22 -6.67 25.22
CA ILE A 458 18.20 -6.99 26.25
C ILE A 458 18.01 -8.43 26.73
N THR A 459 16.78 -8.90 26.89
CA THR A 459 16.48 -10.28 27.28
C THR A 459 16.89 -11.25 26.18
N GLU A 460 16.57 -11.00 24.91
CA GLU A 460 17.05 -11.81 23.78
C GLU A 460 18.59 -11.81 23.69
N ALA A 461 19.24 -10.69 23.99
CA ALA A 461 20.70 -10.57 23.99
C ALA A 461 21.32 -11.37 25.15
N TYR A 462 20.76 -11.30 26.36
CA TYR A 462 21.21 -12.10 27.52
C TYR A 462 20.88 -13.59 27.34
N GLU A 463 19.72 -13.96 26.80
CA GLU A 463 19.37 -15.36 26.52
C GLU A 463 20.32 -16.00 25.51
N LYS A 464 20.71 -15.25 24.47
CA LYS A 464 21.74 -15.69 23.52
C LYS A 464 23.13 -15.73 24.17
N LEU A 465 23.46 -14.79 25.06
CA LEU A 465 24.73 -14.75 25.76
C LEU A 465 24.85 -15.89 26.81
N ASP A 466 23.80 -16.19 27.55
CA ASP A 466 23.74 -17.27 28.54
C ASP A 466 23.75 -18.65 27.87
N PHE A 467 23.11 -18.78 26.70
CA PHE A 467 23.25 -19.94 25.82
C PHE A 467 24.71 -20.14 25.35
N ILE A 468 25.44 -19.05 25.10
CA ILE A 468 26.85 -19.07 24.68
C ILE A 468 27.81 -19.29 25.87
N LEU A 469 27.47 -18.87 27.11
CA LEU A 469 28.36 -18.85 28.27
C LEU A 469 28.15 -19.95 29.32
N GLY A 470 27.00 -20.65 29.32
CA GLY A 470 26.79 -21.90 30.07
C GLY A 470 26.95 -21.84 31.60
N ARG A 471 26.46 -20.82 32.32
CA ARG A 471 26.45 -20.82 33.81
C ARG A 471 25.18 -20.19 34.44
N CYS A 472 24.75 -20.77 35.56
CA CYS A 472 23.75 -20.21 36.50
C CYS A 472 24.41 -19.83 37.85
N ALA A 473 23.93 -18.77 38.53
CA ALA A 473 24.66 -17.97 39.52
C ALA A 473 24.14 -17.99 40.99
N PHE A 474 23.57 -19.09 41.51
CA PHE A 474 23.13 -19.15 42.92
C PHE A 474 23.71 -20.36 43.67
N GLU A 475 24.20 -20.14 44.90
CA GLU A 475 24.96 -21.13 45.68
C GLU A 475 24.13 -22.26 46.30
N ASP A 476 22.78 -22.24 46.25
CA ASP A 476 21.94 -23.37 46.63
C ASP A 476 20.66 -23.41 45.78
N HIS A 477 20.42 -24.53 45.09
CA HIS A 477 19.23 -24.73 44.25
C HIS A 477 18.07 -25.36 45.04
N VAL A 478 16.85 -24.88 44.80
CA VAL A 478 15.60 -25.48 45.31
C VAL A 478 14.89 -26.19 44.17
N PHE A 479 14.94 -27.52 44.15
CA PHE A 479 14.46 -28.34 43.03
C PHE A 479 13.02 -28.82 43.21
N LYS A 480 12.24 -28.70 42.14
CA LYS A 480 11.01 -29.43 41.89
C LYS A 480 11.32 -30.64 41.02
N HIS A 481 10.88 -31.80 41.48
CA HIS A 481 11.11 -33.08 40.80
C HIS A 481 9.87 -33.54 40.04
N THR A 482 10.06 -33.95 38.80
CA THR A 482 9.06 -34.55 37.93
C THR A 482 9.56 -35.92 37.51
N ILE A 483 8.82 -36.97 37.87
CA ILE A 483 9.17 -38.34 37.50
C ILE A 483 8.68 -38.59 36.07
N ILE A 484 9.61 -38.94 35.19
CA ILE A 484 9.35 -39.43 33.83
C ILE A 484 9.47 -40.96 33.88
N ASP A 485 8.34 -41.63 33.70
CA ASP A 485 8.29 -43.09 33.73
C ASP A 485 9.02 -43.71 32.52
N PRO A 486 9.66 -44.89 32.68
CA PRO A 486 10.32 -45.58 31.56
C PRO A 486 9.34 -45.96 30.46
N THR A 487 9.80 -45.83 29.21
CA THR A 487 9.02 -46.22 28.03
C THR A 487 9.44 -47.59 27.51
N CYS A 488 8.85 -48.06 26.41
CA CYS A 488 9.20 -49.36 25.82
C CYS A 488 10.65 -49.44 25.32
N LYS A 489 11.29 -48.30 25.01
CA LYS A 489 12.66 -48.23 24.45
C LYS A 489 13.60 -47.30 25.20
N GLU A 490 13.09 -46.34 25.95
CA GLU A 490 13.90 -45.36 26.69
C GLU A 490 13.72 -45.53 28.18
N ASP A 491 14.83 -45.37 28.89
CA ASP A 491 14.85 -45.36 30.34
C ASP A 491 14.06 -44.14 30.86
N GLY A 492 13.28 -44.34 31.91
CA GLY A 492 12.65 -43.24 32.65
C GLY A 492 13.67 -42.61 33.57
N PHE A 493 13.37 -41.47 34.15
CA PHE A 493 14.24 -40.75 35.08
C PHE A 493 13.46 -39.69 35.85
N VAL A 494 14.07 -39.13 36.88
CA VAL A 494 13.54 -37.99 37.63
C VAL A 494 14.18 -36.72 37.08
N HIS A 495 13.37 -35.91 36.42
CA HIS A 495 13.75 -34.58 35.95
C HIS A 495 13.62 -33.57 37.09
N SER A 496 14.67 -32.82 37.38
CA SER A 496 14.73 -31.92 38.53
C SER A 496 15.01 -30.50 38.06
N ILE A 497 14.03 -29.60 38.16
CA ILE A 497 14.17 -28.20 37.78
C ILE A 497 14.20 -27.31 39.03
N CYS A 498 15.18 -26.41 39.10
CA CYS A 498 15.30 -25.46 40.19
C CYS A 498 14.25 -24.36 40.01
N GLU A 499 13.29 -24.26 40.93
CA GLU A 499 12.18 -23.29 40.82
C GLU A 499 12.63 -21.84 40.91
N ILE A 500 13.87 -21.59 41.34
CA ILE A 500 14.42 -20.25 41.53
C ILE A 500 15.16 -19.78 40.27
N CYS A 501 15.85 -20.68 39.57
CA CYS A 501 16.77 -20.27 38.51
C CYS A 501 16.62 -21.05 37.19
N GLY A 502 15.68 -21.98 37.13
CA GLY A 502 15.40 -22.77 35.93
C GLY A 502 16.44 -23.85 35.61
N TYR A 503 17.55 -23.97 36.37
CA TYR A 503 18.52 -25.04 36.16
C TYR A 503 17.87 -26.40 36.34
N GLU A 504 17.93 -27.25 35.31
CA GLU A 504 17.32 -28.57 35.30
C GLU A 504 18.31 -29.69 34.99
N TYR A 505 18.08 -30.87 35.56
CA TYR A 505 18.88 -32.07 35.30
C TYR A 505 18.12 -33.36 35.59
N ASP A 506 18.51 -34.43 34.91
CA ASP A 506 17.91 -35.76 35.01
C ASP A 506 18.76 -36.70 35.87
N HIS A 507 18.12 -37.43 36.79
CA HIS A 507 18.79 -38.42 37.64
C HIS A 507 17.85 -39.58 38.03
N ASP A 508 18.33 -40.57 38.79
CA ASP A 508 17.54 -41.74 39.21
C ASP A 508 16.86 -42.50 38.04
N PHE A 509 17.65 -42.87 37.04
CA PHE A 509 17.17 -43.54 35.82
C PHE A 509 16.60 -44.94 36.08
N MET A 510 15.45 -45.23 35.46
CA MET A 510 14.71 -46.49 35.49
C MET A 510 14.79 -47.16 34.13
N ASN A 511 15.21 -48.42 34.05
CA ASN A 511 15.37 -49.09 32.76
C ASN A 511 14.06 -49.16 31.94
N ALA A 512 14.18 -49.04 30.62
CA ALA A 512 13.08 -49.19 29.67
C ALA A 512 12.29 -50.48 29.89
N LEU A 513 10.97 -50.40 29.71
CA LEU A 513 10.01 -51.47 30.01
C LEU A 513 10.17 -52.72 29.11
N GLY A 514 10.70 -52.56 27.90
CA GLY A 514 10.97 -53.62 26.93
C GLY A 514 9.73 -54.30 26.30
N GLY A 515 9.76 -54.52 24.98
CA GLY A 515 8.72 -55.22 24.20
C GLY A 515 8.34 -54.51 22.89
N GLU A 516 7.60 -55.19 22.00
CA GLU A 516 7.03 -54.59 20.77
C GLU A 516 5.92 -53.56 21.12
N HIS A 517 5.87 -52.46 20.37
CA HIS A 517 4.95 -51.35 20.62
C HIS A 517 3.49 -51.72 20.30
N ILE A 518 2.55 -51.16 21.05
CA ILE A 518 1.10 -51.30 20.81
C ILE A 518 0.62 -50.04 20.07
N MET A 519 0.72 -50.06 18.75
CA MET A 519 0.36 -48.93 17.89
C MET A 519 -1.15 -48.70 17.81
N ASP A 520 -1.54 -47.44 17.58
CA ASP A 520 -2.90 -47.08 17.18
C ASP A 520 -3.17 -47.42 15.69
N ASN A 521 -4.31 -46.98 15.17
CA ASN A 521 -4.71 -47.27 13.78
C ASN A 521 -4.01 -46.37 12.73
N GLY A 522 -3.14 -45.45 13.16
CA GLY A 522 -2.42 -44.50 12.32
C GLY A 522 -3.28 -43.35 11.79
N ARG A 523 -2.71 -42.15 11.77
CA ARG A 523 -3.31 -40.92 11.22
C ARG A 523 -2.46 -40.37 10.08
N LEU A 524 -3.08 -39.81 9.06
CA LEU A 524 -2.35 -39.16 7.97
C LEU A 524 -1.81 -37.81 8.48
N THR A 525 -0.49 -37.66 8.52
CA THR A 525 0.16 -36.41 8.96
C THR A 525 0.63 -35.56 7.78
N THR A 526 0.77 -36.16 6.61
CA THR A 526 1.04 -35.44 5.36
C THR A 526 0.36 -36.17 4.21
N SER A 527 -0.51 -35.49 3.47
CA SER A 527 -1.18 -36.13 2.34
C SER A 527 -0.23 -36.31 1.14
N PRO A 528 -0.28 -37.46 0.43
CA PRO A 528 0.51 -37.64 -0.78
C PRO A 528 0.05 -36.70 -1.88
N THR A 529 0.99 -36.22 -2.70
CA THR A 529 0.75 -35.53 -3.97
C THR A 529 1.47 -36.25 -5.10
N TYR A 530 1.40 -35.75 -6.33
CA TYR A 530 2.16 -36.31 -7.46
C TYR A 530 3.65 -35.91 -7.46
N LYS A 531 4.07 -34.96 -6.61
CA LYS A 531 5.48 -34.57 -6.45
C LYS A 531 6.07 -35.02 -5.11
N ILE A 532 5.26 -35.22 -4.07
CA ILE A 532 5.70 -35.59 -2.72
C ILE A 532 4.90 -36.75 -2.16
N SER A 533 5.57 -37.75 -1.59
CA SER A 533 4.91 -38.88 -0.91
C SER A 533 4.25 -38.40 0.38
N GLY A 534 3.10 -38.99 0.72
CA GLY A 534 2.43 -38.73 1.98
C GLY A 534 3.09 -39.47 3.14
N ILE A 535 2.67 -39.18 4.36
CA ILE A 535 3.13 -39.82 5.59
C ILE A 535 1.93 -40.14 6.46
N LYS A 536 1.79 -41.42 6.81
CA LYS A 536 0.86 -41.90 7.84
C LYS A 536 1.64 -42.23 9.10
N THR A 537 1.26 -41.62 10.21
CA THR A 537 1.94 -41.73 11.51
C THR A 537 1.12 -42.59 12.45
N TYR A 538 1.72 -43.64 12.99
CA TYR A 538 1.17 -44.56 13.98
C TYR A 538 1.72 -44.22 15.36
N THR A 539 0.86 -43.99 16.35
CA THR A 539 1.30 -43.61 17.69
C THR A 539 1.04 -44.74 18.70
N CYS A 540 2.06 -45.15 19.44
CA CYS A 540 1.94 -46.18 20.47
C CYS A 540 1.12 -45.66 21.66
N ALA A 541 -0.01 -46.31 21.95
CA ALA A 541 -0.95 -45.88 22.98
C ALA A 541 -0.38 -45.92 24.42
N LYS A 542 0.79 -46.53 24.63
CA LYS A 542 1.44 -46.62 25.95
C LYS A 542 2.60 -45.66 26.17
N CYS A 543 3.35 -45.32 25.12
CA CYS A 543 4.57 -44.54 25.27
C CYS A 543 4.71 -43.39 24.27
N GLY A 544 3.70 -43.14 23.45
CA GLY A 544 3.71 -42.05 22.48
C GLY A 544 4.70 -42.22 21.31
N TYR A 545 5.41 -43.36 21.23
CA TYR A 545 6.33 -43.65 20.12
C TYR A 545 5.59 -43.62 18.79
N GLU A 546 6.10 -42.84 17.84
CA GLU A 546 5.53 -42.68 16.51
C GLU A 546 6.31 -43.50 15.46
N GLU A 547 5.58 -44.20 14.60
CA GLU A 547 6.11 -44.91 13.43
C GLU A 547 5.50 -44.34 12.15
N TYR A 548 6.33 -44.12 11.14
CA TYR A 548 5.96 -43.41 9.92
C TYR A 548 5.91 -44.39 8.74
N GLU A 549 4.74 -44.51 8.11
CA GLU A 549 4.57 -45.19 6.84
C GLU A 549 4.47 -44.15 5.72
N SER A 550 5.38 -44.23 4.75
CA SER A 550 5.32 -43.39 3.56
C SER A 550 4.19 -43.88 2.64
N ILE A 551 3.26 -43.00 2.34
CA ILE A 551 2.23 -43.25 1.33
C ILE A 551 2.80 -42.82 -0.03
N PRO A 552 2.80 -43.71 -1.04
CA PRO A 552 3.32 -43.39 -2.36
C PRO A 552 2.70 -42.13 -2.95
N MET A 553 3.51 -41.38 -3.71
CA MET A 553 3.03 -40.29 -4.55
C MET A 553 1.90 -40.78 -5.46
N TYR A 554 1.00 -39.88 -5.84
CA TYR A 554 0.12 -40.15 -6.98
C TYR A 554 0.98 -40.40 -8.22
N SER A 555 0.65 -41.44 -8.97
CA SER A 555 1.55 -41.96 -10.02
C SER A 555 1.82 -40.97 -11.14
N ASP A 556 0.98 -39.95 -11.31
CA ASP A 556 1.06 -38.98 -12.40
C ASP A 556 0.64 -37.56 -11.94
N PRO A 557 1.30 -36.49 -12.42
CA PRO A 557 0.74 -35.15 -12.36
C PRO A 557 -0.59 -35.09 -13.11
N PRO A 558 -1.61 -34.34 -12.66
CA PRO A 558 -2.83 -34.17 -13.45
C PRO A 558 -2.48 -33.46 -14.76
N VAL A 559 -2.58 -34.18 -15.89
CA VAL A 559 -2.40 -33.65 -17.24
C VAL A 559 -3.75 -33.14 -17.73
N LEU A 560 -3.86 -31.86 -18.08
CA LEU A 560 -5.11 -31.18 -18.46
C LEU A 560 -5.44 -31.24 -19.96
N GLU A 561 -4.72 -32.02 -20.76
CA GLU A 561 -5.07 -32.20 -22.17
C GLU A 561 -6.46 -32.83 -22.29
N ASN A 562 -7.40 -32.08 -22.88
CA ASN A 562 -8.80 -32.48 -23.10
C ASN A 562 -9.67 -32.60 -21.84
N LYS A 563 -9.33 -31.93 -20.73
CA LYS A 563 -10.21 -31.88 -19.54
C LYS A 563 -11.35 -30.87 -19.71
N GLY A 564 -12.57 -31.26 -19.33
CA GLY A 564 -13.78 -30.45 -19.46
C GLY A 564 -13.83 -29.31 -18.44
N MET A 565 -13.98 -28.07 -18.91
CA MET A 565 -14.26 -26.92 -18.04
C MET A 565 -15.76 -26.73 -17.83
N LEU A 566 -16.19 -26.54 -16.58
CA LEU A 566 -17.57 -26.22 -16.24
C LEU A 566 -17.69 -24.72 -15.98
N HIS A 567 -18.35 -24.01 -16.90
CA HIS A 567 -18.83 -22.64 -16.65
C HIS A 567 -20.28 -22.69 -16.13
N ILE A 568 -20.46 -22.33 -14.86
CA ILE A 568 -21.75 -22.41 -14.15
C ILE A 568 -22.27 -20.99 -13.88
N ASN A 569 -23.25 -20.55 -14.67
CA ASN A 569 -23.86 -19.23 -14.51
C ASN A 569 -24.84 -19.14 -13.33
N ASN A 570 -25.66 -20.17 -13.08
CA ASN A 570 -26.47 -20.35 -11.86
C ASN A 570 -27.24 -21.70 -11.96
N SER A 571 -26.81 -22.79 -11.32
CA SER A 571 -27.45 -24.10 -11.57
C SER A 571 -27.39 -25.05 -10.36
N TYR A 572 -28.32 -26.00 -10.27
CA TYR A 572 -28.25 -27.16 -9.38
C TYR A 572 -28.72 -28.40 -10.15
N ASN A 573 -28.21 -29.59 -9.79
CA ASN A 573 -28.57 -30.85 -10.48
C ASN A 573 -29.25 -31.81 -9.51
N TYR A 574 -30.26 -32.53 -9.99
CA TYR A 574 -31.14 -33.32 -9.14
C TYR A 574 -31.63 -34.60 -9.84
N MET A 575 -31.45 -35.77 -9.20
CA MET A 575 -31.90 -37.06 -9.75
C MET A 575 -33.43 -37.14 -9.85
N GLU A 576 -33.99 -36.91 -11.04
CA GLU A 576 -35.42 -37.10 -11.26
C GLU A 576 -35.77 -38.59 -11.51
N GLY A 577 -36.52 -39.19 -10.59
CA GLY A 577 -37.36 -40.36 -10.89
C GLY A 577 -36.70 -41.75 -10.96
N GLN A 578 -35.44 -41.94 -10.59
CA GLN A 578 -34.78 -43.26 -10.60
C GLN A 578 -34.18 -43.58 -9.21
N GLY A 579 -34.74 -44.57 -8.52
CA GLY A 579 -34.10 -45.41 -7.47
C GLY A 579 -33.22 -44.77 -6.39
N ARG A 580 -33.60 -44.97 -5.11
CA ARG A 580 -32.85 -44.53 -3.92
C ARG A 580 -31.37 -44.99 -3.97
N PRO A 581 -30.35 -44.11 -4.03
CA PRO A 581 -28.95 -44.55 -4.08
C PRO A 581 -28.52 -45.18 -2.74
N TYR A 582 -29.03 -44.68 -1.61
CA TYR A 582 -28.68 -45.17 -0.27
C TYR A 582 -29.89 -45.85 0.39
N ALA A 583 -29.90 -47.18 0.40
CA ALA A 583 -31.02 -47.96 0.90
C ALA A 583 -31.22 -47.84 2.43
N ASP A 584 -30.13 -47.65 3.17
CA ASP A 584 -30.04 -47.44 4.62
C ASP A 584 -29.82 -45.96 5.00
N GLY A 585 -29.73 -45.08 3.99
CA GLY A 585 -29.40 -43.68 4.18
C GLY A 585 -27.90 -43.39 4.38
N SER A 586 -27.02 -44.38 4.29
CA SER A 586 -25.58 -44.13 4.43
C SER A 586 -24.90 -44.08 3.06
N GLY A 587 -24.12 -43.04 2.80
CA GLY A 587 -23.52 -42.81 1.50
C GLY A 587 -22.42 -41.76 1.50
N PHE A 588 -21.72 -41.64 0.37
CA PHE A 588 -20.75 -40.58 0.15
C PHE A 588 -20.80 -40.03 -1.27
N VAL A 589 -20.36 -38.78 -1.41
CA VAL A 589 -20.06 -38.16 -2.70
C VAL A 589 -18.65 -37.59 -2.61
N GLU A 590 -17.78 -38.01 -3.53
CA GLU A 590 -16.39 -37.55 -3.68
C GLU A 590 -16.22 -36.96 -5.07
N PHE A 591 -15.45 -35.88 -5.19
CA PHE A 591 -15.04 -35.35 -6.48
C PHE A 591 -13.75 -34.53 -6.32
N ASP A 592 -12.95 -34.50 -7.38
CA ASP A 592 -11.82 -33.59 -7.46
C ASP A 592 -12.32 -32.24 -7.99
N PHE A 593 -11.89 -31.16 -7.35
CA PHE A 593 -12.38 -29.82 -7.62
C PHE A 593 -11.24 -28.81 -7.62
N CYS A 594 -11.24 -27.91 -8.61
CA CYS A 594 -10.32 -26.78 -8.68
C CYS A 594 -11.09 -25.52 -9.09
N PRO A 595 -11.20 -24.50 -8.20
CA PRO A 595 -11.79 -23.22 -8.58
C PRO A 595 -10.86 -22.42 -9.50
N LEU A 596 -11.40 -21.84 -10.59
CA LEU A 596 -10.64 -21.01 -11.53
C LEU A 596 -11.00 -19.52 -11.42
N SER A 597 -12.29 -19.22 -11.42
CA SER A 597 -12.79 -17.85 -11.22
C SER A 597 -14.06 -17.90 -10.37
N ILE A 598 -14.01 -17.21 -9.24
CA ILE A 598 -15.12 -17.12 -8.28
C ILE A 598 -15.73 -15.70 -8.27
N ASP A 599 -15.40 -14.88 -9.26
CA ASP A 599 -15.68 -13.45 -9.29
C ASP A 599 -17.00 -13.12 -10.02
N VAL A 600 -18.08 -13.43 -9.34
CA VAL A 600 -19.46 -13.38 -9.85
C VAL A 600 -20.41 -12.96 -8.73
N ASP A 601 -21.49 -12.26 -9.08
CA ASP A 601 -22.48 -11.76 -8.11
C ASP A 601 -23.16 -12.92 -7.35
N GLY A 602 -22.69 -13.21 -6.14
CA GLY A 602 -23.16 -14.29 -5.28
C GLY A 602 -22.12 -14.74 -4.24
N THR A 603 -22.48 -15.72 -3.40
CA THR A 603 -21.50 -16.43 -2.55
C THR A 603 -21.06 -17.71 -3.29
N PRO A 604 -19.80 -17.82 -3.73
CA PRO A 604 -19.27 -19.03 -4.37
C PRO A 604 -19.22 -20.20 -3.37
N TYR A 605 -19.87 -21.32 -3.67
CA TYR A 605 -19.82 -22.55 -2.87
C TYR A 605 -19.84 -23.81 -3.74
N VAL A 606 -19.21 -24.86 -3.23
CA VAL A 606 -19.30 -26.23 -3.77
C VAL A 606 -19.72 -27.17 -2.65
N GLY A 607 -20.61 -28.12 -2.94
CA GLY A 607 -21.03 -29.06 -1.91
C GLY A 607 -22.15 -30.00 -2.33
N VAL A 608 -22.78 -30.57 -1.30
CA VAL A 608 -23.84 -31.55 -1.43
C VAL A 608 -25.05 -31.03 -0.65
N TRP A 609 -26.18 -30.92 -1.33
CA TRP A 609 -27.45 -30.60 -0.69
C TRP A 609 -28.26 -31.88 -0.49
N PHE A 610 -28.95 -31.96 0.64
CA PHE A 610 -29.81 -33.07 0.99
C PHE A 610 -31.24 -32.51 1.11
N THR A 611 -31.97 -32.54 -0.02
CA THR A 611 -33.22 -31.78 -0.25
C THR A 611 -34.29 -32.01 0.81
N ARG A 612 -34.44 -33.25 1.29
CA ARG A 612 -35.49 -33.61 2.25
C ARG A 612 -35.25 -33.05 3.66
N TYR A 613 -34.05 -32.53 3.91
CA TYR A 613 -33.62 -32.03 5.22
C TYR A 613 -33.44 -30.54 5.28
N ALA A 614 -33.48 -29.87 4.11
CA ALA A 614 -33.01 -28.51 3.98
C ALA A 614 -31.59 -28.37 4.55
N VAL A 615 -30.68 -29.32 4.28
CA VAL A 615 -29.29 -29.30 4.79
C VAL A 615 -28.31 -29.32 3.63
N THR A 616 -27.35 -28.41 3.62
CA THR A 616 -26.23 -28.40 2.67
C THR A 616 -24.91 -28.52 3.41
N ALA A 617 -24.07 -29.46 2.99
CA ALA A 617 -22.68 -29.56 3.39
C ALA A 617 -21.81 -29.00 2.26
N CYS A 618 -21.15 -27.87 2.48
CA CYS A 618 -20.43 -27.15 1.43
C CYS A 618 -19.13 -26.52 1.92
N TYR A 619 -18.30 -26.16 0.96
CA TYR A 619 -17.19 -25.23 1.16
C TYR A 619 -17.61 -23.83 0.71
N ASN A 620 -17.39 -22.84 1.57
CA ASN A 620 -17.63 -21.42 1.29
C ASN A 620 -16.32 -20.75 0.88
N PHE A 621 -16.12 -20.54 -0.41
CA PHE A 621 -14.88 -19.95 -0.93
C PHE A 621 -14.66 -18.51 -0.48
N ARG A 622 -15.73 -17.75 -0.22
CA ARG A 622 -15.61 -16.36 0.24
C ARG A 622 -15.19 -16.27 1.71
N LYS A 623 -15.66 -17.19 2.54
CA LYS A 623 -15.34 -17.21 3.98
C LYS A 623 -14.17 -18.13 4.35
N GLN A 624 -13.65 -18.90 3.39
CA GLN A 624 -12.59 -19.87 3.60
C GLN A 624 -12.89 -20.86 4.74
N GLN A 625 -14.04 -21.52 4.62
CA GLN A 625 -14.51 -22.49 5.63
C GLN A 625 -15.44 -23.53 5.03
N VAL A 626 -15.44 -24.72 5.64
CA VAL A 626 -16.50 -25.71 5.43
C VAL A 626 -17.69 -25.39 6.33
N GLU A 627 -18.90 -25.56 5.80
CA GLU A 627 -20.15 -25.22 6.46
C GLU A 627 -21.15 -26.39 6.31
N ILE A 628 -21.90 -26.66 7.39
CA ILE A 628 -23.14 -27.43 7.32
C ILE A 628 -24.27 -26.47 7.65
N ILE A 629 -25.12 -26.16 6.66
CA ILE A 629 -26.12 -25.08 6.74
C ILE A 629 -27.55 -25.60 6.61
N GLU A 630 -28.51 -24.94 7.27
CA GLU A 630 -29.93 -25.15 7.03
C GLU A 630 -30.41 -24.28 5.85
N THR A 631 -30.80 -24.86 4.73
CA THR A 631 -31.34 -24.13 3.60
C THR A 631 -32.43 -24.88 2.85
N SER A 632 -33.56 -24.20 2.63
CA SER A 632 -34.70 -24.67 1.83
C SER A 632 -34.49 -24.48 0.32
N LEU A 633 -33.39 -23.86 -0.10
CA LEU A 633 -33.01 -23.60 -1.48
C LEU A 633 -31.52 -23.91 -1.71
N PRO A 634 -31.11 -24.26 -2.93
CA PRO A 634 -29.72 -24.55 -3.24
C PRO A 634 -28.81 -23.31 -3.17
N TYR A 635 -29.33 -22.11 -2.91
CA TYR A 635 -28.59 -20.86 -2.74
C TYR A 635 -28.26 -20.65 -1.26
N GLY A 636 -27.00 -20.85 -0.86
CA GLY A 636 -26.49 -20.85 0.51
C GLY A 636 -26.66 -19.57 1.33
N ALA A 637 -27.89 -19.11 1.51
CA ALA A 637 -28.30 -17.97 2.35
C ALA A 637 -28.76 -18.42 3.75
N GLY A 638 -28.58 -19.70 4.08
CA GLY A 638 -28.90 -20.27 5.39
C GLY A 638 -27.85 -19.95 6.45
N SER A 639 -28.27 -19.87 7.72
CA SER A 639 -27.32 -19.80 8.83
C SER A 639 -26.66 -21.17 9.03
N PRO A 640 -25.33 -21.23 9.24
CA PRO A 640 -24.65 -22.50 9.50
C PRO A 640 -25.05 -23.08 10.85
N PHE A 641 -25.27 -24.39 10.89
CA PHE A 641 -25.34 -25.16 12.14
C PHE A 641 -23.97 -25.27 12.77
N ILE A 642 -22.97 -25.59 11.94
CA ILE A 642 -21.58 -25.70 12.33
C ILE A 642 -20.69 -25.27 11.17
N THR A 643 -19.53 -24.71 11.51
CA THR A 643 -18.50 -24.35 10.55
C THR A 643 -17.15 -24.81 11.09
N ALA A 644 -16.23 -25.14 10.19
CA ALA A 644 -14.82 -25.27 10.52
C ALA A 644 -14.01 -24.44 9.53
N LYS A 645 -13.10 -23.63 10.08
CA LYS A 645 -12.19 -22.84 9.26
C LYS A 645 -11.28 -23.81 8.50
N TYR A 646 -11.17 -23.59 7.20
CA TYR A 646 -10.27 -24.36 6.36
C TYR A 646 -9.82 -23.42 5.26
N ASP A 647 -8.58 -22.97 5.34
CA ASP A 647 -8.03 -22.08 4.33
C ASP A 647 -7.67 -22.94 3.11
N TRP A 648 -8.52 -22.90 2.09
CA TRP A 648 -8.22 -23.42 0.76
C TRP A 648 -7.24 -22.46 0.11
N ALA A 649 -6.02 -22.46 0.67
CA ALA A 649 -4.92 -21.60 0.29
C ALA A 649 -4.70 -21.78 -1.21
N PRO A 650 -4.71 -20.71 -1.98
CA PRO A 650 -4.43 -20.84 -3.38
C PRO A 650 -2.93 -20.94 -3.60
N ASP A 651 -2.56 -21.55 -4.71
CA ASP A 651 -1.18 -21.96 -4.97
C ASP A 651 -0.18 -20.82 -4.75
N ASN A 652 0.95 -21.15 -4.11
CA ASN A 652 2.08 -20.27 -3.85
C ASN A 652 2.97 -20.05 -5.09
N GLY A 653 2.43 -20.29 -6.29
CA GLY A 653 3.08 -20.01 -7.56
C GLY A 653 4.02 -21.11 -8.06
N GLU A 654 3.97 -22.33 -7.48
CA GLU A 654 4.77 -23.47 -7.95
C GLU A 654 3.97 -24.56 -8.68
N TYR A 655 2.63 -24.50 -8.69
CA TYR A 655 1.80 -25.38 -9.50
C TYR A 655 0.67 -24.63 -10.21
N ASP A 656 0.39 -25.04 -11.45
CA ASP A 656 -0.57 -24.33 -12.30
C ASP A 656 -2.05 -24.49 -11.87
N TYR A 657 -2.42 -25.39 -10.94
CA TYR A 657 -3.82 -25.61 -10.50
C TYR A 657 -3.94 -26.26 -9.10
N ASN A 658 -4.75 -25.65 -8.20
CA ASN A 658 -4.97 -26.10 -6.81
C ASN A 658 -6.15 -27.08 -6.67
N TRP A 659 -5.96 -28.30 -7.17
CA TRP A 659 -6.93 -29.39 -7.05
C TRP A 659 -7.05 -29.90 -5.62
N LYS A 660 -8.28 -30.07 -5.15
CA LYS A 660 -8.60 -30.76 -3.90
C LYS A 660 -9.63 -31.84 -4.12
N LYS A 661 -9.49 -32.94 -3.39
CA LYS A 661 -10.50 -34.00 -3.32
C LYS A 661 -11.49 -33.66 -2.22
N PHE A 662 -12.70 -33.27 -2.60
CA PHE A 662 -13.76 -32.92 -1.66
C PHE A 662 -14.71 -34.12 -1.50
N THR A 663 -14.88 -34.59 -0.26
CA THR A 663 -15.77 -35.71 0.04
C THR A 663 -16.77 -35.34 1.11
N VAL A 664 -18.05 -35.59 0.86
CA VAL A 664 -19.11 -35.50 1.88
C VAL A 664 -19.65 -36.89 2.12
N LYS A 665 -19.64 -37.31 3.39
CA LYS A 665 -20.18 -38.57 3.85
C LYS A 665 -21.36 -38.34 4.77
N ILE A 666 -22.39 -39.14 4.61
CA ILE A 666 -23.58 -39.15 5.45
C ILE A 666 -23.82 -40.55 5.99
N SER A 667 -24.11 -40.63 7.29
CA SER A 667 -24.50 -41.87 7.97
C SER A 667 -25.93 -41.74 8.45
N GLY A 668 -26.85 -42.46 7.79
CA GLY A 668 -28.26 -42.48 8.16
C GLY A 668 -28.51 -43.12 9.52
N ALA A 669 -27.66 -44.06 9.93
CA ALA A 669 -27.79 -44.77 11.21
C ALA A 669 -27.40 -43.91 12.42
N THR A 670 -26.41 -43.04 12.26
CA THR A 670 -25.88 -42.19 13.34
C THR A 670 -26.33 -40.73 13.23
N HIS A 671 -26.99 -40.36 12.14
CA HIS A 671 -27.34 -38.98 11.82
C HIS A 671 -26.13 -38.05 11.73
N THR A 672 -25.04 -38.55 11.14
CA THR A 672 -23.77 -37.84 11.07
C THR A 672 -23.50 -37.41 9.64
N VAL A 673 -23.07 -36.15 9.46
CA VAL A 673 -22.51 -35.62 8.21
C VAL A 673 -21.05 -35.27 8.47
N GLU A 674 -20.18 -35.74 7.59
CA GLU A 674 -18.73 -35.56 7.65
C GLU A 674 -18.24 -34.98 6.32
N ILE A 675 -17.39 -33.95 6.39
CA ILE A 675 -16.75 -33.31 5.25
C ILE A 675 -15.25 -33.57 5.34
N TYR A 676 -14.70 -34.15 4.27
CA TYR A 676 -13.30 -34.43 4.12
C TYR A 676 -12.70 -33.64 2.96
N ILE A 677 -11.47 -33.16 3.13
CA ILE A 677 -10.68 -32.53 2.08
C ILE A 677 -9.34 -33.27 1.99
N ASP A 678 -8.99 -33.75 0.80
CA ASP A 678 -7.80 -34.59 0.56
C ASP A 678 -7.70 -35.81 1.49
N GLY A 679 -8.85 -36.34 1.90
CA GLY A 679 -8.97 -37.49 2.80
C GLY A 679 -8.90 -37.14 4.29
N GLU A 680 -8.62 -35.89 4.67
CA GLU A 680 -8.63 -35.41 6.06
C GLU A 680 -10.04 -35.01 6.48
N LEU A 681 -10.50 -35.46 7.65
CA LEU A 681 -11.79 -35.06 8.21
C LEU A 681 -11.71 -33.62 8.74
N ILE A 682 -12.37 -32.68 8.05
CA ILE A 682 -12.34 -31.26 8.40
C ILE A 682 -13.49 -30.89 9.33
N LEU A 683 -14.68 -31.42 9.06
CA LEU A 683 -15.87 -31.09 9.82
C LEU A 683 -16.80 -32.29 9.95
N SER A 684 -17.28 -32.55 11.16
CA SER A 684 -18.27 -33.58 11.45
C SER A 684 -19.34 -33.00 12.36
N ASP A 685 -20.61 -33.23 12.04
CA ASP A 685 -21.72 -32.92 12.94
C ASP A 685 -22.73 -34.06 12.99
N THR A 686 -23.32 -34.25 14.17
CA THR A 686 -24.37 -35.24 14.40
C THR A 686 -25.65 -34.54 14.84
N ASN A 687 -26.65 -34.56 13.99
CA ASN A 687 -27.91 -33.87 14.23
C ASN A 687 -29.08 -34.78 13.85
N PRO A 688 -30.08 -35.01 14.72
CA PRO A 688 -31.25 -35.82 14.40
C PRO A 688 -32.03 -35.38 13.14
N LEU A 689 -31.82 -34.13 12.68
CA LEU A 689 -32.34 -33.64 11.40
C LEU A 689 -31.69 -34.34 10.20
N TYR A 690 -30.46 -34.83 10.34
CA TYR A 690 -29.72 -35.61 9.34
C TYR A 690 -30.20 -37.07 9.33
N THR A 691 -31.51 -37.29 9.24
CA THR A 691 -31.99 -38.61 8.81
C THR A 691 -31.59 -38.77 7.35
N ALA A 692 -31.38 -39.97 6.86
CA ALA A 692 -31.02 -40.12 5.46
C ALA A 692 -32.07 -40.92 4.71
N THR A 693 -32.87 -40.17 3.96
CA THR A 693 -33.81 -40.68 2.98
C THR A 693 -34.06 -39.63 1.92
N ASN A 694 -33.81 -40.09 0.70
CA ASN A 694 -34.24 -39.58 -0.59
C ASN A 694 -33.66 -38.21 -0.96
N GLU A 695 -32.76 -38.29 -1.95
CA GLU A 695 -32.25 -37.25 -2.83
C GLU A 695 -30.97 -36.55 -2.36
N VAL A 696 -29.90 -36.75 -3.14
CA VAL A 696 -28.60 -36.12 -2.93
C VAL A 696 -28.23 -35.34 -4.20
N PRO A 697 -28.73 -34.12 -4.37
CA PRO A 697 -28.23 -33.21 -5.39
C PRO A 697 -26.81 -32.74 -5.04
N LEU A 698 -25.91 -32.86 -6.02
CA LEU A 698 -24.67 -32.10 -6.06
C LEU A 698 -25.00 -30.63 -6.33
N VAL A 699 -24.46 -29.73 -5.52
CA VAL A 699 -24.74 -28.30 -5.64
C VAL A 699 -23.44 -27.53 -5.83
N TYR A 700 -23.45 -26.71 -6.86
CA TYR A 700 -22.38 -25.78 -7.20
C TYR A 700 -23.04 -24.41 -7.35
N SER A 701 -22.36 -23.35 -6.96
CA SER A 701 -22.85 -21.99 -7.19
C SER A 701 -22.11 -21.31 -8.33
N VAL A 702 -22.41 -20.04 -8.56
CA VAL A 702 -21.92 -19.26 -9.70
C VAL A 702 -20.38 -19.28 -9.75
N GLY A 703 -19.79 -19.52 -10.92
CA GLY A 703 -18.34 -19.43 -11.15
C GLY A 703 -17.81 -20.36 -12.25
N GLU A 704 -16.49 -20.31 -12.46
CA GLU A 704 -15.75 -21.16 -13.39
C GLU A 704 -14.90 -22.15 -12.61
N TYR A 705 -15.08 -23.45 -12.88
CA TYR A 705 -14.49 -24.53 -12.12
C TYR A 705 -14.02 -25.67 -13.03
N TYR A 706 -12.93 -26.34 -12.64
CA TYR A 706 -12.67 -27.70 -13.08
C TYR A 706 -13.21 -28.69 -12.05
N MET A 707 -13.82 -29.77 -12.56
CA MET A 707 -14.29 -30.88 -11.74
C MET A 707 -14.10 -32.18 -12.50
N ASP A 708 -13.57 -33.19 -11.81
CA ASP A 708 -13.22 -34.49 -12.37
C ASP A 708 -13.40 -35.57 -11.28
N ASN A 709 -13.30 -36.84 -11.64
CA ASN A 709 -13.28 -38.00 -10.75
C ASN A 709 -14.45 -38.08 -9.76
N VAL A 710 -15.65 -37.69 -10.20
CA VAL A 710 -16.86 -37.77 -9.37
C VAL A 710 -17.18 -39.22 -9.07
N LYS A 711 -17.33 -39.56 -7.79
CA LYS A 711 -17.75 -40.87 -7.29
C LYS A 711 -18.89 -40.74 -6.30
N VAL A 712 -19.79 -41.70 -6.39
CA VAL A 712 -20.93 -41.82 -5.48
C VAL A 712 -21.03 -43.28 -5.06
N GLY A 713 -21.12 -43.54 -3.76
CA GLY A 713 -21.13 -44.91 -3.24
C GLY A 713 -21.62 -45.05 -1.80
N SER A 714 -21.60 -46.26 -1.26
CA SER A 714 -22.16 -46.56 0.07
C SER A 714 -21.32 -46.01 1.23
N GLY A 715 -21.96 -45.82 2.39
CA GLY A 715 -21.37 -45.14 3.56
C GLY A 715 -20.23 -45.87 4.28
N ASP A 716 -19.87 -47.09 3.86
CA ASP A 716 -18.68 -47.81 4.32
C ASP A 716 -17.40 -47.45 3.55
N TYR A 717 -17.47 -46.49 2.61
CA TYR A 717 -16.29 -45.87 2.00
C TYR A 717 -15.49 -45.08 3.03
N ASP A 718 -14.17 -45.22 2.95
CA ASP A 718 -13.18 -44.48 3.72
C ASP A 718 -12.47 -43.46 2.81
N PRO A 719 -12.79 -42.16 2.95
CA PRO A 719 -12.18 -41.09 2.15
C PRO A 719 -10.67 -40.93 2.36
N ALA A 720 -10.12 -41.34 3.51
CA ALA A 720 -8.70 -41.21 3.81
C ALA A 720 -7.85 -42.21 3.02
N THR A 721 -8.38 -43.40 2.79
CA THR A 721 -7.68 -44.47 2.04
C THR A 721 -8.19 -44.62 0.61
N GLY A 722 -9.36 -44.07 0.29
CA GLY A 722 -10.04 -44.28 -0.99
C GLY A 722 -10.53 -45.72 -1.18
N THR A 723 -10.72 -46.46 -0.09
CA THR A 723 -11.10 -47.88 -0.10
C THR A 723 -12.36 -48.15 0.72
N GLY A 724 -12.92 -49.36 0.60
CA GLY A 724 -14.21 -49.69 1.21
C GLY A 724 -15.40 -49.19 0.39
N GLY A 725 -16.62 -49.60 0.73
CA GLY A 725 -17.82 -49.17 0.01
C GLY A 725 -18.06 -49.81 -1.35
N THR A 726 -19.33 -49.77 -1.77
CA THR A 726 -19.77 -50.09 -3.14
C THR A 726 -19.96 -48.79 -3.91
N ILE A 727 -19.24 -48.62 -5.02
CA ILE A 727 -19.40 -47.48 -5.93
C ILE A 727 -20.66 -47.69 -6.78
N LEU A 728 -21.61 -46.76 -6.68
CA LEU A 728 -22.89 -46.75 -7.41
C LEU A 728 -22.79 -45.97 -8.74
N GLY A 729 -21.80 -45.09 -8.85
CA GLY A 729 -21.45 -44.39 -10.08
C GLY A 729 -20.12 -43.66 -9.97
N SER A 730 -19.43 -43.56 -11.10
CA SER A 730 -18.16 -42.85 -11.24
C SER A 730 -18.05 -42.23 -12.64
N TRP A 731 -17.52 -41.01 -12.71
CA TRP A 731 -17.36 -40.24 -13.95
C TRP A 731 -16.10 -39.36 -13.88
N ASP A 732 -15.38 -39.27 -14.99
CA ASP A 732 -14.19 -38.45 -15.21
C ASP A 732 -14.49 -37.06 -15.81
N LEU A 733 -15.74 -36.79 -16.21
CA LEU A 733 -16.23 -35.49 -16.69
C LEU A 733 -15.33 -34.74 -17.70
N ASP A 734 -14.45 -35.44 -18.41
CA ASP A 734 -13.46 -34.85 -19.31
C ASP A 734 -13.96 -34.72 -20.75
N SER A 735 -15.02 -35.47 -21.09
CA SER A 735 -15.67 -35.44 -22.39
C SER A 735 -17.13 -35.02 -22.29
N GLU A 736 -17.65 -34.42 -23.36
CA GLU A 736 -19.07 -34.09 -23.49
C GLU A 736 -19.95 -35.36 -23.33
N GLU A 737 -19.44 -36.53 -23.73
CA GLU A 737 -20.12 -37.83 -23.53
C GLU A 737 -20.19 -38.25 -22.06
N SER A 738 -19.07 -38.21 -21.33
CA SER A 738 -19.02 -38.52 -19.89
C SER A 738 -19.87 -37.54 -19.07
N LEU A 739 -19.80 -36.25 -19.42
CA LEU A 739 -20.61 -35.19 -18.83
C LEU A 739 -22.10 -35.41 -19.11
N ASN A 740 -22.49 -35.71 -20.35
CA ASN A 740 -23.88 -36.02 -20.68
C ASN A 740 -24.36 -37.32 -20.02
N SER A 741 -23.49 -38.34 -19.87
CA SER A 741 -23.80 -39.58 -19.14
C SER A 741 -24.08 -39.32 -17.66
N PHE A 742 -23.26 -38.47 -17.04
CA PHE A 742 -23.49 -37.98 -15.69
C PHE A 742 -24.83 -37.24 -15.58
N TRP A 743 -25.10 -36.26 -16.46
CA TRP A 743 -26.36 -35.52 -16.43
C TRP A 743 -27.60 -36.36 -16.74
N ASN A 744 -27.51 -37.30 -17.68
CA ASN A 744 -28.60 -38.21 -18.00
C ASN A 744 -28.95 -39.15 -16.84
N LYS A 745 -27.94 -39.52 -16.03
CA LYS A 745 -28.15 -40.32 -14.82
C LYS A 745 -28.69 -39.48 -13.66
N TRP A 746 -28.39 -38.18 -13.62
CA TRP A 746 -28.68 -37.31 -12.47
C TRP A 746 -29.65 -36.14 -12.69
N GLY A 747 -30.34 -36.02 -13.83
CA GLY A 747 -31.47 -35.08 -14.08
C GLY A 747 -31.11 -33.59 -14.02
N ASN A 748 -31.44 -32.82 -15.07
CA ASN A 748 -31.18 -31.38 -15.12
C ASN A 748 -32.50 -30.59 -14.97
N SER A 749 -32.57 -29.71 -13.97
CA SER A 749 -33.67 -28.77 -13.80
C SER A 749 -33.12 -27.35 -13.71
N TYR A 750 -33.20 -26.65 -14.84
CA TYR A 750 -32.90 -25.22 -15.04
C TYR A 750 -31.42 -24.84 -15.25
N SER A 751 -31.12 -24.55 -16.54
CA SER A 751 -30.11 -23.59 -17.10
C SER A 751 -28.83 -24.15 -17.76
N LYS A 752 -28.22 -23.28 -18.59
CA LYS A 752 -27.14 -23.52 -19.58
C LYS A 752 -25.79 -23.77 -18.91
N ILE A 753 -25.43 -25.03 -18.67
CA ILE A 753 -24.03 -25.43 -18.49
C ILE A 753 -23.41 -25.52 -19.88
N THR A 754 -22.32 -24.79 -20.13
CA THR A 754 -21.63 -24.84 -21.43
C THR A 754 -20.31 -25.58 -21.23
N TYR A 755 -20.16 -26.72 -21.90
CA TYR A 755 -18.86 -27.39 -22.01
C TYR A 755 -17.98 -26.55 -22.93
N VAL A 756 -16.78 -26.19 -22.46
CA VAL A 756 -15.80 -25.41 -23.24
C VAL A 756 -14.61 -26.32 -23.53
N HIS A 757 -14.35 -26.56 -24.82
CA HIS A 757 -13.21 -27.36 -25.27
C HIS A 757 -11.90 -26.56 -25.06
N PRO A 758 -10.86 -27.12 -24.44
CA PRO A 758 -9.65 -26.40 -24.08
C PRO A 758 -8.67 -26.35 -25.27
N ASP A 759 -9.06 -25.67 -26.34
CA ASP A 759 -8.09 -25.30 -27.38
C ASP A 759 -7.40 -24.01 -26.90
N ALA A 760 -6.06 -23.96 -26.94
CA ALA A 760 -5.20 -22.90 -26.39
C ALA A 760 -5.57 -21.46 -26.82
N ALA A 761 -6.43 -21.28 -27.82
CA ALA A 761 -6.96 -19.99 -28.25
C ALA A 761 -8.06 -19.42 -27.34
N ASN A 762 -8.75 -20.25 -26.55
CA ASN A 762 -9.79 -19.80 -25.60
C ASN A 762 -9.25 -19.54 -24.18
N VAL A 763 -8.01 -19.94 -23.89
CA VAL A 763 -7.29 -19.62 -22.64
C VAL A 763 -6.27 -18.51 -22.93
N SER A 764 -6.75 -17.38 -23.47
CA SER A 764 -5.90 -16.31 -24.00
C SER A 764 -5.64 -15.18 -22.99
N THR A 765 -5.26 -15.49 -21.74
CA THR A 765 -4.69 -14.46 -20.85
C THR A 765 -3.49 -14.88 -20.01
N GLY A 766 -3.12 -16.16 -19.89
CA GLY A 766 -1.81 -16.56 -19.39
C GLY A 766 -1.31 -15.82 -18.14
N LYS A 767 -2.19 -15.61 -17.15
CA LYS A 767 -1.82 -15.06 -15.83
C LYS A 767 -2.34 -16.00 -14.74
N SER A 768 -1.44 -16.36 -13.83
CA SER A 768 -1.57 -17.31 -12.72
C SER A 768 -2.87 -17.21 -11.93
N ILE A 769 -3.51 -18.35 -11.63
CA ILE A 769 -4.78 -18.43 -10.91
C ILE A 769 -4.53 -18.80 -9.44
N HIS A 770 -4.72 -17.85 -8.52
CA HIS A 770 -4.78 -18.06 -7.08
C HIS A 770 -5.88 -17.15 -6.47
N SER A 771 -6.48 -17.51 -5.33
CA SER A 771 -7.44 -16.66 -4.60
C SER A 771 -6.74 -15.46 -3.99
N HIS A 772 -6.97 -14.29 -4.56
CA HIS A 772 -6.32 -13.09 -4.08
C HIS A 772 -6.83 -12.72 -2.67
N VAL A 773 -6.02 -12.98 -1.64
CA VAL A 773 -6.05 -12.16 -0.43
C VAL A 773 -5.47 -10.82 -0.89
N ALA A 774 -6.30 -9.79 -0.88
CA ALA A 774 -6.03 -8.59 -1.63
C ALA A 774 -6.37 -7.35 -0.82
N SER A 775 -5.40 -6.47 -0.73
CA SER A 775 -5.56 -5.15 -0.14
C SER A 775 -6.25 -4.24 -1.15
N TYR A 776 -7.27 -3.51 -0.70
CA TYR A 776 -7.98 -2.55 -1.55
C TYR A 776 -6.99 -1.51 -2.09
N TYR A 777 -6.95 -1.37 -3.41
CA TYR A 777 -6.00 -0.52 -4.10
C TYR A 777 -6.68 0.72 -4.69
N ASN A 778 -7.78 0.55 -5.43
CA ASN A 778 -8.46 1.66 -6.10
C ASN A 778 -9.93 1.34 -6.45
N THR A 779 -10.72 2.35 -6.84
CA THR A 779 -12.01 2.16 -7.49
C THR A 779 -11.97 2.79 -8.90
N VAL A 780 -12.20 1.97 -9.92
CA VAL A 780 -12.43 2.39 -11.30
C VAL A 780 -13.92 2.63 -11.48
N GLU A 781 -14.30 3.89 -11.66
CA GLU A 781 -15.68 4.27 -11.90
C GLU A 781 -16.20 3.76 -13.26
N LYS A 782 -17.48 3.41 -13.33
CA LYS A 782 -18.10 2.83 -14.54
C LYS A 782 -18.20 3.84 -15.69
N THR A 783 -18.12 3.36 -16.93
CA THR A 783 -18.29 4.18 -18.16
C THR A 783 -19.50 3.69 -18.98
N CYS A 784 -19.72 4.26 -20.17
CA CYS A 784 -20.78 3.81 -21.11
C CYS A 784 -20.51 2.46 -21.80
N ALA A 785 -19.26 2.00 -21.79
CA ALA A 785 -18.85 0.82 -22.55
C ALA A 785 -18.15 -0.23 -21.68
N GLN A 786 -17.68 0.15 -20.50
CA GLN A 786 -16.96 -0.71 -19.58
C GLN A 786 -17.58 -0.59 -18.18
N SER A 787 -17.77 -1.75 -17.55
CA SER A 787 -18.18 -1.83 -16.16
C SER A 787 -17.15 -1.13 -15.28
N GLY A 788 -17.61 -0.43 -14.24
CA GLY A 788 -16.73 0.07 -13.18
C GLY A 788 -16.46 -1.04 -12.18
N TYR A 789 -15.33 -1.04 -11.50
CA TYR A 789 -14.93 -2.10 -10.57
C TYR A 789 -13.93 -1.56 -9.56
N GLN A 790 -13.76 -2.26 -8.47
CA GLN A 790 -12.76 -1.96 -7.46
C GLN A 790 -11.52 -2.80 -7.72
N GLU A 791 -10.37 -2.16 -7.76
CA GLU A 791 -9.08 -2.81 -7.93
C GLU A 791 -8.48 -3.10 -6.55
N PHE A 792 -7.95 -4.29 -6.38
CA PHE A 792 -7.27 -4.78 -5.20
C PHE A 792 -5.92 -5.31 -5.65
N ILE A 793 -4.87 -5.10 -4.89
CA ILE A 793 -3.59 -5.74 -5.18
C ILE A 793 -3.52 -7.00 -4.35
N CYS A 794 -3.20 -8.11 -4.99
CA CYS A 794 -3.00 -9.35 -4.28
C CYS A 794 -1.73 -9.30 -3.44
N ASP A 795 -1.86 -9.58 -2.15
CA ASP A 795 -0.74 -9.57 -1.21
C ASP A 795 0.24 -10.74 -1.46
N ILE A 796 -0.11 -11.69 -2.33
CA ILE A 796 0.69 -12.89 -2.63
C ILE A 796 1.48 -12.73 -3.93
N CYS A 797 0.85 -12.25 -5.01
CA CYS A 797 1.50 -12.14 -6.32
C CYS A 797 1.67 -10.70 -6.82
N SER A 798 1.16 -9.73 -6.07
CA SER A 798 1.16 -8.30 -6.41
C SER A 798 0.43 -7.95 -7.73
N GLU A 799 -0.35 -8.86 -8.31
CA GLU A 799 -1.22 -8.54 -9.45
C GLU A 799 -2.47 -7.81 -9.00
N LEU A 800 -2.97 -6.98 -9.92
CA LEU A 800 -4.13 -6.14 -9.75
C LEU A 800 -5.42 -6.91 -10.10
N VAL A 801 -6.29 -7.05 -9.14
CA VAL A 801 -7.52 -7.86 -9.15
C VAL A 801 -8.72 -6.94 -9.14
N ARG A 802 -9.69 -7.17 -10.01
CA ARG A 802 -10.80 -6.24 -10.24
C ARG A 802 -12.11 -6.87 -9.78
N LEU A 803 -12.61 -6.51 -8.61
CA LEU A 803 -13.82 -7.05 -7.99
C LEU A 803 -14.95 -6.00 -7.97
N ASN A 804 -16.16 -6.38 -7.58
CA ASN A 804 -17.31 -5.46 -7.40
C ASN A 804 -17.70 -4.70 -8.68
N HIS A 805 -17.78 -5.42 -9.81
CA HIS A 805 -18.15 -4.85 -11.11
C HIS A 805 -19.58 -4.28 -11.09
N LYS A 806 -19.71 -3.03 -11.54
CA LYS A 806 -20.96 -2.32 -11.79
C LYS A 806 -21.12 -2.14 -13.28
N ALA A 807 -22.20 -2.68 -13.85
CA ALA A 807 -22.49 -2.64 -15.28
C ALA A 807 -22.39 -1.20 -15.87
N PRO A 808 -22.02 -1.07 -17.15
CA PRO A 808 -21.93 0.22 -17.84
C PRO A 808 -23.26 0.99 -17.75
N SER A 809 -23.22 2.32 -17.70
CA SER A 809 -24.46 3.10 -17.60
C SER A 809 -25.25 3.04 -18.91
N GLU A 810 -26.50 2.59 -18.84
CA GLU A 810 -27.43 2.75 -19.95
C GLU A 810 -27.83 4.23 -20.05
N GLU A 811 -27.57 4.81 -21.23
CA GLU A 811 -28.07 6.08 -21.79
C GLU A 811 -27.32 7.41 -21.58
N ASN A 812 -26.38 7.62 -20.65
CA ASN A 812 -25.76 8.97 -20.46
C ASN A 812 -24.22 9.04 -20.29
N GLY A 813 -23.46 7.99 -20.60
CA GLY A 813 -22.02 7.90 -20.28
C GLY A 813 -21.01 8.05 -21.44
N HIS A 814 -21.42 8.42 -22.65
CA HIS A 814 -20.54 8.45 -23.82
C HIS A 814 -19.69 9.73 -23.88
N LYS A 815 -18.36 9.60 -23.79
CA LYS A 815 -17.43 10.70 -24.04
C LYS A 815 -17.16 10.81 -25.55
N LEU A 816 -17.62 11.90 -26.16
CA LEU A 816 -17.74 12.06 -27.60
C LEU A 816 -16.56 12.87 -28.17
N ILE A 817 -15.80 12.26 -29.07
CA ILE A 817 -14.67 12.85 -29.79
C ILE A 817 -14.90 12.86 -31.30
N ASN A 818 -13.92 13.33 -32.07
CA ASN A 818 -13.95 13.33 -33.54
C ASN A 818 -15.22 13.98 -34.14
N LYS A 819 -15.62 15.14 -33.59
CA LYS A 819 -16.75 15.91 -34.11
C LYS A 819 -16.52 16.28 -35.58
N HIS A 820 -17.29 15.68 -36.47
CA HIS A 820 -17.21 15.92 -37.91
C HIS A 820 -18.52 16.50 -38.45
N LEU A 821 -18.44 17.60 -39.19
CA LEU A 821 -19.61 18.22 -39.82
C LEU A 821 -20.07 17.37 -41.01
N MET A 822 -21.15 16.61 -40.83
CA MET A 822 -21.72 15.79 -41.89
C MET A 822 -22.54 16.62 -42.89
N LEU A 823 -23.32 17.58 -42.38
CA LEU A 823 -24.19 18.44 -43.18
C LEU A 823 -24.32 19.81 -42.54
N ALA A 824 -23.96 20.87 -43.24
CA ALA A 824 -24.10 22.24 -42.73
C ALA A 824 -25.60 22.64 -42.62
N PRO A 825 -26.03 23.30 -41.53
CA PRO A 825 -27.38 23.82 -41.42
C PRO A 825 -27.60 24.97 -42.41
N THR A 826 -28.83 25.09 -42.91
CA THR A 826 -29.26 26.21 -43.75
C THR A 826 -30.48 26.90 -43.13
N ALA A 827 -30.92 28.00 -43.74
CA ALA A 827 -32.16 28.68 -43.36
C ALA A 827 -33.42 27.79 -43.50
N GLN A 828 -33.34 26.65 -44.21
CA GLN A 828 -34.49 25.78 -44.52
C GLN A 828 -34.31 24.32 -44.07
N THR A 829 -33.09 23.91 -43.72
CA THR A 829 -32.78 22.53 -43.35
C THR A 829 -31.81 22.47 -42.18
N SER A 830 -32.10 21.62 -41.19
CA SER A 830 -31.20 21.33 -40.08
C SER A 830 -29.90 20.68 -40.56
N GLY A 831 -28.78 21.08 -39.96
CA GLY A 831 -27.48 20.44 -40.19
C GLY A 831 -27.31 19.18 -39.33
N ARG A 832 -26.17 18.50 -39.46
CA ARG A 832 -25.81 17.31 -38.67
C ARG A 832 -24.31 17.28 -38.38
N PHE A 833 -23.96 16.99 -37.13
CA PHE A 833 -22.63 16.53 -36.75
C PHE A 833 -22.67 15.02 -36.52
N SER A 834 -21.57 14.34 -36.86
CA SER A 834 -21.26 13.04 -36.29
C SER A 834 -20.20 13.20 -35.22
N TYR A 835 -20.29 12.37 -34.20
CA TYR A 835 -19.28 12.19 -33.17
C TYR A 835 -18.97 10.71 -33.08
N GLU A 836 -17.78 10.37 -32.62
CA GLU A 836 -17.41 9.01 -32.26
C GLU A 836 -17.13 8.99 -30.77
N CYS A 837 -17.63 8.00 -30.04
CA CYS A 837 -17.24 7.88 -28.64
C CYS A 837 -15.77 7.45 -28.53
N GLU A 838 -14.96 8.12 -27.71
CA GLU A 838 -13.52 7.79 -27.58
C GLU A 838 -13.27 6.40 -26.99
N HIS A 839 -14.27 5.85 -26.31
CA HIS A 839 -14.17 4.58 -25.61
C HIS A 839 -14.79 3.40 -26.37
N CYS A 840 -15.87 3.60 -27.13
CA CYS A 840 -16.53 2.50 -27.87
C CYS A 840 -16.58 2.68 -29.39
N PHE A 841 -16.10 3.81 -29.90
CA PHE A 841 -16.05 4.15 -31.33
C PHE A 841 -17.40 4.11 -32.06
N MET A 842 -18.52 3.99 -31.34
CA MET A 842 -19.85 4.12 -31.93
C MET A 842 -20.06 5.56 -32.41
N THR A 843 -20.62 5.71 -33.60
CA THR A 843 -20.89 7.00 -34.22
C THR A 843 -22.27 7.51 -33.81
N PHE A 844 -22.31 8.66 -33.15
CA PHE A 844 -23.53 9.35 -32.74
C PHE A 844 -23.80 10.54 -33.66
N ILE A 845 -25.07 10.77 -34.01
CA ILE A 845 -25.45 11.86 -34.91
C ILE A 845 -26.28 12.88 -34.14
N GLU A 846 -25.73 14.09 -34.03
CA GLU A 846 -26.43 15.23 -33.42
C GLU A 846 -26.99 16.14 -34.50
N LYS A 847 -28.24 16.58 -34.30
CA LYS A 847 -28.95 17.43 -35.25
C LYS A 847 -28.73 18.90 -34.91
N ILE A 848 -28.19 19.66 -35.84
CA ILE A 848 -27.94 21.10 -35.65
C ILE A 848 -29.27 21.84 -35.93
N PRO A 849 -29.80 22.60 -34.95
CA PRO A 849 -31.01 23.40 -35.15
C PRO A 849 -30.84 24.43 -36.27
N MET A 850 -31.95 24.84 -36.88
CA MET A 850 -31.95 25.86 -37.93
C MET A 850 -31.85 27.25 -37.30
N GLY A 851 -30.97 28.12 -37.80
CA GLY A 851 -31.05 29.57 -37.58
C GLY A 851 -29.71 30.29 -37.39
N TYR A 852 -29.55 31.42 -38.10
CA TYR A 852 -28.57 32.47 -37.78
C TYR A 852 -29.17 33.40 -36.71
N GLY A 853 -28.33 33.95 -35.83
CA GLY A 853 -28.70 35.08 -34.95
C GLY A 853 -28.88 36.38 -35.75
N VAL A 854 -29.54 37.37 -35.13
CA VAL A 854 -30.07 38.62 -35.74
C VAL A 854 -29.05 39.49 -36.50
N ASP A 855 -27.75 39.29 -36.31
CA ASP A 855 -26.68 40.09 -36.95
C ASP A 855 -25.73 39.28 -37.85
N GLY A 856 -26.08 38.02 -38.17
CA GLY A 856 -25.28 37.20 -39.10
C GLY A 856 -23.93 36.71 -38.55
N MET A 857 -23.65 36.89 -37.25
CA MET A 857 -22.51 36.26 -36.57
C MET A 857 -22.87 34.87 -36.01
N PRO A 858 -21.90 33.94 -35.89
CA PRO A 858 -22.13 32.63 -35.26
C PRO A 858 -22.59 32.80 -33.81
N VAL A 859 -23.58 32.01 -33.37
CA VAL A 859 -23.94 31.93 -31.96
C VAL A 859 -22.86 31.12 -31.24
N ILE A 860 -22.17 31.76 -30.29
CA ILE A 860 -21.08 31.15 -29.52
C ILE A 860 -21.63 30.84 -28.11
N ILE A 861 -21.93 29.56 -27.84
CA ILE A 861 -22.40 29.11 -26.52
C ILE A 861 -21.24 29.22 -25.52
N GLY A 862 -21.49 29.92 -24.41
CA GLY A 862 -20.50 30.31 -23.39
C GLY A 862 -20.00 31.76 -23.51
N ASP A 863 -20.28 32.49 -24.60
CA ASP A 863 -20.00 33.92 -24.75
C ASP A 863 -21.19 34.72 -24.19
N VAL A 864 -21.27 34.79 -22.86
CA VAL A 864 -22.44 35.33 -22.13
C VAL A 864 -22.47 36.86 -22.15
N ASN A 865 -21.32 37.49 -22.40
CA ASN A 865 -21.19 38.94 -22.54
C ASN A 865 -21.26 39.43 -24.00
N VAL A 866 -21.35 38.52 -24.97
CA VAL A 866 -21.56 38.77 -26.40
C VAL A 866 -20.39 39.53 -27.05
N ASN A 867 -19.17 39.36 -26.52
CA ASN A 867 -17.98 40.01 -27.05
C ASN A 867 -17.33 39.23 -28.22
N GLY A 868 -17.89 38.07 -28.57
CA GLY A 868 -17.41 37.22 -29.67
C GLY A 868 -16.26 36.29 -29.27
N LYS A 869 -15.91 36.21 -27.99
CA LYS A 869 -14.92 35.31 -27.41
C LYS A 869 -15.56 34.56 -26.25
N ILE A 870 -15.01 33.39 -25.94
CA ILE A 870 -15.30 32.71 -24.68
C ILE A 870 -14.01 32.85 -23.89
N ASP A 871 -14.01 33.69 -22.85
CA ASP A 871 -12.87 33.86 -21.95
C ASP A 871 -13.27 33.91 -20.46
N VAL A 872 -12.30 34.10 -19.57
CA VAL A 872 -12.53 34.13 -18.12
C VAL A 872 -13.55 35.21 -17.72
N SER A 873 -13.73 36.26 -18.54
CA SER A 873 -14.73 37.29 -18.33
C SER A 873 -16.15 36.72 -18.36
N ASP A 874 -16.43 35.71 -19.19
CA ASP A 874 -17.74 35.08 -19.27
C ASP A 874 -18.08 34.29 -18.01
N ILE A 875 -17.08 33.61 -17.42
CA ILE A 875 -17.24 32.94 -16.12
C ILE A 875 -17.55 33.97 -15.03
N ILE A 876 -16.82 35.09 -15.02
CA ILE A 876 -17.01 36.15 -14.02
C ILE A 876 -18.41 36.78 -14.17
N TYR A 877 -18.86 37.05 -15.40
CA TYR A 877 -20.20 37.57 -15.67
C TYR A 877 -21.28 36.59 -15.22
N LEU A 878 -21.13 35.31 -15.50
CA LEU A 878 -22.10 34.29 -15.09
C LEU A 878 -22.15 34.14 -13.56
N LYS A 879 -21.01 34.14 -12.87
CA LYS A 879 -20.93 34.11 -11.39
C LYS A 879 -21.57 35.34 -10.74
N ARG A 880 -21.31 36.53 -11.27
CA ARG A 880 -21.88 37.77 -10.74
C ARG A 880 -23.39 37.83 -10.95
N PHE A 881 -23.88 37.32 -12.07
CA PHE A 881 -25.32 37.20 -12.34
C PHE A 881 -25.98 36.24 -11.34
N LEU A 882 -25.37 35.08 -11.08
CA LEU A 882 -25.83 34.10 -10.09
C LEU A 882 -25.76 34.63 -8.64
N ALA A 883 -24.82 35.52 -8.34
CA ALA A 883 -24.71 36.21 -7.05
C ALA A 883 -25.69 37.40 -6.90
N GLY A 884 -26.55 37.64 -7.90
CA GLY A 884 -27.59 38.68 -7.85
C GLY A 884 -27.12 40.10 -8.18
N ALA A 885 -25.95 40.27 -8.80
CA ALA A 885 -25.50 41.58 -9.26
C ALA A 885 -26.33 42.08 -10.46
N GLU A 886 -26.61 43.39 -10.52
CA GLU A 886 -27.31 44.01 -11.66
C GLU A 886 -26.39 44.09 -12.91
N ILE A 887 -26.27 42.98 -13.63
CA ILE A 887 -25.52 42.88 -14.88
C ILE A 887 -26.35 42.17 -15.96
N SER A 888 -26.15 42.57 -17.22
CA SER A 888 -26.86 41.99 -18.37
C SER A 888 -26.03 40.88 -19.01
N ILE A 889 -26.63 39.70 -19.17
CA ILE A 889 -26.05 38.55 -19.88
C ILE A 889 -27.03 38.01 -20.93
N ASP A 890 -26.52 37.34 -21.97
CA ASP A 890 -27.36 36.58 -22.91
C ASP A 890 -27.68 35.19 -22.32
N ILE A 891 -28.91 35.05 -21.83
CA ILE A 891 -29.40 33.84 -21.15
C ILE A 891 -29.32 32.61 -22.07
N ASN A 892 -29.55 32.77 -23.38
CA ASN A 892 -29.52 31.62 -24.29
C ASN A 892 -28.08 31.15 -24.59
N ARG A 893 -27.08 32.01 -24.35
CA ARG A 893 -25.66 31.65 -24.49
C ARG A 893 -25.05 31.16 -23.17
N GLY A 894 -25.63 31.58 -22.04
CA GLY A 894 -25.21 31.19 -20.69
C GLY A 894 -25.87 29.92 -20.16
N ASP A 895 -26.89 29.39 -20.83
CA ASP A 895 -27.50 28.08 -20.54
C ASP A 895 -26.71 27.00 -21.28
N LEU A 896 -25.64 26.51 -20.63
CA LEU A 896 -24.66 25.63 -21.27
C LEU A 896 -25.16 24.18 -21.34
N ASN A 897 -26.07 23.78 -20.45
CA ASN A 897 -26.66 22.44 -20.45
C ASN A 897 -28.01 22.38 -21.19
N ALA A 898 -28.50 23.52 -21.69
CA ALA A 898 -29.76 23.68 -22.42
C ALA A 898 -31.00 23.26 -21.63
N ASP A 899 -30.98 23.40 -20.30
CA ASP A 899 -32.12 23.06 -19.42
C ASP A 899 -33.14 24.21 -19.29
N GLY A 900 -32.86 25.35 -19.93
CA GLY A 900 -33.70 26.55 -19.94
C GLY A 900 -33.44 27.48 -18.76
N LYS A 901 -32.43 27.23 -17.92
CA LYS A 901 -32.11 28.03 -16.73
C LYS A 901 -30.61 28.30 -16.64
N ILE A 902 -30.28 29.39 -15.94
CA ILE A 902 -28.89 29.73 -15.60
C ILE A 902 -28.67 29.35 -14.15
N THR A 903 -27.77 28.40 -13.92
CA THR A 903 -27.46 27.86 -12.59
C THR A 903 -25.95 27.74 -12.35
N ALA A 904 -25.56 27.35 -11.14
CA ALA A 904 -24.16 27.06 -10.82
C ALA A 904 -23.57 25.92 -11.68
N VAL A 905 -24.42 25.06 -12.26
CA VAL A 905 -24.01 24.00 -13.19
C VAL A 905 -23.43 24.62 -14.46
N ASP A 906 -24.08 25.63 -15.04
CA ASP A 906 -23.61 26.32 -16.24
C ASP A 906 -22.28 27.03 -16.02
N CYS A 907 -22.11 27.62 -14.84
CA CYS A 907 -20.84 28.20 -14.42
C CYS A 907 -19.74 27.15 -14.32
N THR A 908 -20.04 25.97 -13.77
CA THR A 908 -19.08 24.87 -13.64
C THR A 908 -18.70 24.30 -15.00
N LEU A 909 -19.67 24.15 -15.91
CA LEU A 909 -19.45 23.70 -17.29
C LEU A 909 -18.58 24.68 -18.07
N LEU A 910 -18.84 25.98 -17.91
CA LEU A 910 -18.05 27.01 -18.55
C LEU A 910 -16.62 27.01 -18.00
N GLN A 911 -16.42 26.86 -16.68
CA GLN A 911 -15.11 26.73 -16.06
C GLN A 911 -14.33 25.51 -16.55
N ARG A 912 -14.96 24.33 -16.59
CA ARG A 912 -14.33 23.08 -17.07
C ARG A 912 -13.82 23.18 -18.50
N LYS A 913 -14.51 23.95 -19.35
CA LYS A 913 -14.08 24.23 -20.73
C LYS A 913 -12.75 25.00 -20.81
N PHE A 914 -12.36 25.75 -19.77
CA PHE A 914 -11.09 26.49 -19.71
C PHE A 914 -9.93 25.71 -19.10
N VAL A 915 -10.20 24.75 -18.21
CA VAL A 915 -9.14 23.99 -17.51
C VAL A 915 -8.64 22.78 -18.35
N GLY A 916 -9.02 22.69 -19.63
CA GLY A 916 -8.58 21.60 -20.50
C GLY A 916 -9.09 20.20 -20.10
N SER A 917 -10.00 20.10 -19.14
CA SER A 917 -10.67 18.84 -18.81
C SER A 917 -11.68 18.53 -19.91
N ALA A 918 -11.32 17.62 -20.82
CA ALA A 918 -12.20 17.07 -21.83
C ALA A 918 -13.48 16.53 -21.18
N ALA A 919 -14.62 17.15 -21.51
CA ALA A 919 -15.96 16.59 -21.30
C ALA A 919 -16.52 16.14 -22.65
#